data_AF-A0A2E5LUR2-F1
#
_entry.id   AF-A0A2E5LUR2-F1
#
_cell.length_a   1.000
_cell.length_b   1.000
_cell.length_c   1.000
_cell.angle_alpha   90.00
_cell.angle_beta   90.00
_cell.angle_gamma   90.00
#
_symmetry.space_group_name_H-M   'P 1'
#
loop_
_entity.id
_entity.type
_entity.pdbx_description
1 polymer ?
#
loop_
_entity_poly.entity_id
_entity_poly.type
_entity_poly.pdbx_seq_one_letter_code
_entity_poly.pdbx_strand_id
1 'polypeptide(L)'
;MKKDLIFIERLIKEVEILEKLIENEQLEDYGRIGAEQEFCILDNNYRANPINSKILKKVSKEGFVNEIAKFNMELNTEPIDISKNCLKKLENTLTKKMNIVKKCAADFDSSVILTGILPTVRKYDLRYENITQNPRYFELCESINRIRGKNFNLRIRGIDELVFEHDTPLVEGCNTGFQFHLQIGPKDFTKMYNISQLIAGPVLSVSVNSPILFGKRLWHESRIAVFQQSTDTRIISGYHPGTLPRVTFGNDWIKKSIIEIFKEDIIRYKILLKSLKKFKNLNTKNPKLEALSLHNSTVYRWNRPCYGIYKNKPSLRIESRMFPSGPTILDEIANSAFWLGLMMFFKKSEIFNFSETMEFDDARSNFYSAAQQGIDCTFKWLNGKRIDARKLILNDLIPKAAVGLSSINIDPIDIEKYLNIIKERTSLRKTGSRWIIDSFDLLSKKVSNQNALTTITSKIIQNQKENIPIHKWDLAKNSVLINNPSKLLVEECMDRYIYSVYEHESFSLAIKINDWKKHNYIVVINIKGKITGELTKDILTNNEFLKQKNKIIIKDIMKKNPVTIKPDENILTAVKLIKRKKLEMLPVVENKLFIGILQKKFLTQYEYASPSLLSKKEILKNEERILGNYHSGEKGKTIIFMCGIHGNELSGKKALKNVFNYLEKESIEVLGNIIGIQGNLKAIEKKERYIDVDLNRIWKQKNINLLKKGKLSDKHEYKELKNIYDLINIIIEKKKKKDIIIIDLHNTSSANGLFSIINSKNDYQIASSLKIPIISNLFKKLKGSFSEFYSSKNISSIVFEGGTIGDPASIHNHETGIYKILKKCKILSKKDIPISKLEQVSENYNNKSLSYKVKYIHQITKKDKFFMKPNVINFQKIKKGELIGYDDNGKVFSAINGKILMPLYQEQGKEGFYIIQNEKIK
;
A
#
# COMPACT_ATOMS: atom_id res chain seq x y z
N MET A 1 23.01 -43.19 -1.34
CA MET A 1 23.08 -44.33 -2.29
C MET A 1 21.86 -45.25 -2.21
N LYS A 2 21.69 -46.14 -1.22
CA LYS A 2 20.54 -47.10 -1.20
C LYS A 2 19.15 -46.44 -1.20
N LYS A 3 18.97 -45.32 -0.48
CA LYS A 3 17.72 -44.53 -0.50
C LYS A 3 17.48 -43.82 -1.84
N ASP A 4 18.54 -43.49 -2.57
CA ASP A 4 18.45 -42.79 -3.86
C ASP A 4 17.97 -43.75 -4.94
N LEU A 5 18.52 -44.97 -4.95
CA LEU A 5 18.08 -46.05 -5.84
C LEU A 5 16.59 -46.36 -5.63
N ILE A 6 16.16 -46.55 -4.37
CA ILE A 6 14.75 -46.83 -4.05
C ILE A 6 13.83 -45.69 -4.52
N PHE A 7 14.25 -44.43 -4.36
CA PHE A 7 13.45 -43.28 -4.81
C PHE A 7 13.39 -43.21 -6.35
N ILE A 8 14.50 -43.44 -7.04
CA ILE A 8 14.57 -43.42 -8.51
C ILE A 8 13.74 -44.56 -9.12
N GLU A 9 13.89 -45.79 -8.62
CA GLU A 9 13.08 -46.93 -9.05
C GLU A 9 11.59 -46.64 -8.86
N ARG A 10 11.24 -46.05 -7.72
CA ARG A 10 9.85 -45.64 -7.43
C ARG A 10 9.37 -44.56 -8.41
N LEU A 11 10.19 -43.56 -8.69
CA LEU A 11 9.88 -42.46 -9.60
C LEU A 11 9.65 -42.97 -11.03
N ILE A 12 10.51 -43.85 -11.53
CA ILE A 12 10.37 -44.49 -12.85
C ILE A 12 9.04 -45.26 -12.92
N LYS A 13 8.77 -46.11 -11.92
CA LYS A 13 7.53 -46.89 -11.86
C LYS A 13 6.27 -46.01 -11.81
N GLU A 14 6.34 -44.87 -11.11
CA GLU A 14 5.22 -43.93 -11.05
C GLU A 14 4.97 -43.19 -12.38
N VAL A 15 6.02 -42.94 -13.18
CA VAL A 15 5.87 -42.43 -14.55
C VAL A 15 5.21 -43.45 -15.47
N GLU A 16 5.62 -44.72 -15.40
CA GLU A 16 4.98 -45.81 -16.18
C GLU A 16 3.51 -45.98 -15.82
N ILE A 17 3.16 -45.81 -14.53
CA ILE A 17 1.77 -45.83 -14.09
C ILE A 17 1.00 -44.65 -14.66
N LEU A 18 1.58 -43.45 -14.66
CA LEU A 18 0.92 -42.28 -15.26
C LEU A 18 0.70 -42.48 -16.77
N GLU A 19 1.66 -43.06 -17.48
CA GLU A 19 1.56 -43.42 -18.90
C GLU A 19 0.36 -44.37 -19.12
N LYS A 20 0.25 -45.44 -18.32
CA LYS A 20 -0.91 -46.35 -18.35
C LYS A 20 -2.23 -45.69 -17.98
N LEU A 21 -2.26 -44.77 -17.03
CA LEU A 21 -3.48 -44.03 -16.66
C LEU A 21 -3.99 -43.17 -17.82
N ILE A 22 -3.07 -42.59 -18.61
CA ILE A 22 -3.40 -41.80 -19.80
C ILE A 22 -3.91 -42.72 -20.92
N GLU A 23 -3.19 -43.82 -21.21
CA GLU A 23 -3.55 -44.78 -22.27
C GLU A 23 -4.91 -45.45 -22.01
N ASN A 24 -5.20 -45.79 -20.76
CA ASN A 24 -6.46 -46.44 -20.36
C ASN A 24 -7.62 -45.43 -20.13
N GLU A 25 -7.44 -44.15 -20.45
CA GLU A 25 -8.43 -43.08 -20.23
C GLU A 25 -8.98 -43.01 -18.78
N GLN A 26 -8.13 -43.29 -17.79
CA GLN A 26 -8.53 -43.34 -16.36
C GLN A 26 -8.43 -42.00 -15.64
N LEU A 27 -7.86 -40.98 -16.30
CA LEU A 27 -7.78 -39.63 -15.80
C LEU A 27 -9.08 -38.87 -16.06
N GLU A 28 -9.42 -37.94 -15.16
CA GLU A 28 -10.61 -37.12 -15.28
C GLU A 28 -10.52 -36.17 -16.48
N ASP A 29 -11.50 -36.26 -17.38
CA ASP A 29 -11.69 -35.33 -18.48
C ASP A 29 -12.76 -34.30 -18.12
N TYR A 30 -12.36 -33.29 -17.34
CA TYR A 30 -13.27 -32.24 -16.87
C TYR A 30 -12.54 -30.90 -16.70
N GLY A 31 -13.16 -29.81 -17.15
CA GLY A 31 -12.58 -28.46 -17.12
C GLY A 31 -12.82 -27.75 -15.79
N ARG A 32 -11.72 -27.38 -15.10
CA ARG A 32 -11.78 -26.56 -13.88
C ARG A 32 -10.70 -25.49 -13.89
N ILE A 33 -10.97 -24.40 -13.18
CA ILE A 33 -9.98 -23.37 -12.86
C ILE A 33 -9.70 -23.34 -11.36
N GLY A 34 -8.53 -22.88 -10.99
CA GLY A 34 -8.14 -22.65 -9.61
C GLY A 34 -7.01 -21.62 -9.54
N ALA A 35 -6.65 -21.21 -8.33
CA ALA A 35 -5.54 -20.29 -8.13
C ALA A 35 -4.83 -20.52 -6.78
N GLU A 36 -3.53 -20.27 -6.78
CA GLU A 36 -2.71 -20.06 -5.58
C GLU A 36 -2.30 -18.58 -5.54
N GLN A 37 -2.52 -17.93 -4.39
CA GLN A 37 -2.25 -16.51 -4.18
C GLN A 37 -1.18 -16.33 -3.12
N GLU A 38 0.00 -15.89 -3.51
CA GLU A 38 1.06 -15.53 -2.57
C GLU A 38 1.00 -14.03 -2.24
N PHE A 39 1.43 -13.68 -1.02
CA PHE A 39 1.45 -12.31 -0.53
C PHE A 39 2.46 -12.10 0.59
N CYS A 40 2.86 -10.84 0.80
CA CYS A 40 3.74 -10.46 1.90
C CYS A 40 2.96 -9.83 3.07
N ILE A 41 3.47 -10.06 4.27
CA ILE A 41 3.02 -9.43 5.51
C ILE A 41 3.97 -8.30 5.86
N LEU A 42 3.40 -7.15 6.22
CA LEU A 42 4.13 -5.91 6.46
C LEU A 42 3.88 -5.36 7.86
N ASP A 43 4.88 -4.69 8.43
CA ASP A 43 4.74 -3.92 9.65
C ASP A 43 4.17 -2.52 9.40
N ASN A 44 3.98 -1.73 10.45
CA ASN A 44 3.48 -0.35 10.36
C ASN A 44 4.39 0.63 9.59
N ASN A 45 5.63 0.25 9.26
CA ASN A 45 6.53 1.01 8.39
C ASN A 45 6.55 0.47 6.95
N TYR A 46 5.65 -0.46 6.62
CA TYR A 46 5.59 -1.12 5.32
C TYR A 46 6.86 -1.92 4.99
N ARG A 47 7.47 -2.57 5.99
CA ARG A 47 8.59 -3.52 5.81
C ARG A 47 8.12 -4.95 6.00
N ALA A 48 8.85 -5.91 5.44
CA ALA A 48 8.60 -7.33 5.67
C ALA A 48 8.51 -7.64 7.18
N ASN A 49 7.43 -8.30 7.59
CA ASN A 49 7.17 -8.60 8.99
C ASN A 49 7.13 -10.13 9.22
N PRO A 50 8.10 -10.73 9.93
CA PRO A 50 8.27 -12.17 10.03
C PRO A 50 7.30 -12.82 11.04
N ILE A 51 5.99 -12.71 10.79
CA ILE A 51 4.91 -13.17 11.69
C ILE A 51 3.93 -14.16 11.05
N ASN A 52 4.25 -14.75 9.88
CA ASN A 52 3.34 -15.67 9.16
C ASN A 52 2.77 -16.78 10.06
N SER A 53 3.60 -17.36 10.92
CA SER A 53 3.22 -18.46 11.81
C SER A 53 2.21 -18.03 12.87
N LYS A 54 2.19 -16.75 13.26
CA LYS A 54 1.18 -16.20 14.19
C LYS A 54 -0.17 -16.03 13.48
N ILE A 55 -0.14 -15.54 12.24
CA ILE A 55 -1.33 -15.35 11.41
C ILE A 55 -1.92 -16.70 11.02
N LEU A 56 -1.10 -17.63 10.51
CA LEU A 56 -1.54 -18.95 10.05
C LEU A 56 -2.32 -19.72 11.11
N LYS A 57 -1.93 -19.64 12.39
CA LYS A 57 -2.66 -20.28 13.49
C LYS A 57 -4.13 -19.86 13.57
N LYS A 58 -4.47 -18.63 13.15
CA LYS A 58 -5.84 -18.10 13.15
C LYS A 58 -6.61 -18.38 11.84
N VAL A 59 -5.91 -18.56 10.71
CA VAL A 59 -6.54 -18.63 9.37
C VAL A 59 -6.31 -19.94 8.62
N SER A 60 -5.66 -20.95 9.22
CA SER A 60 -5.31 -22.21 8.55
C SER A 60 -6.51 -22.96 7.95
N LYS A 61 -7.68 -22.89 8.59
CA LYS A 61 -8.92 -23.52 8.10
C LYS A 61 -9.46 -22.89 6.81
N GLU A 62 -8.95 -21.72 6.43
CA GLU A 62 -9.38 -20.99 5.24
C GLU A 62 -8.53 -21.30 4.00
N GLY A 63 -7.65 -22.30 4.04
CA GLY A 63 -6.80 -22.67 2.89
C GLY A 63 -5.49 -21.88 2.80
N PHE A 64 -5.13 -21.14 3.86
CA PHE A 64 -3.84 -20.47 3.95
C PHE A 64 -2.74 -21.43 4.41
N VAL A 65 -1.54 -21.26 3.87
CA VAL A 65 -0.31 -21.97 4.25
C VAL A 65 0.85 -20.98 4.37
N ASN A 66 1.93 -21.41 5.03
CA ASN A 66 3.15 -20.61 5.07
C ASN A 66 3.97 -20.84 3.79
N GLU A 67 4.75 -19.83 3.43
CA GLU A 67 5.83 -19.94 2.45
C GLU A 67 7.22 -20.05 3.10
N ILE A 68 8.28 -20.20 2.30
CA ILE A 68 9.66 -20.35 2.80
C ILE A 68 10.09 -19.19 3.72
N ALA A 69 9.68 -17.96 3.42
CA ALA A 69 9.98 -16.78 4.22
C ALA A 69 8.93 -16.54 5.32
N LYS A 70 9.36 -16.18 6.53
CA LYS A 70 8.49 -15.88 7.68
C LYS A 70 7.52 -14.71 7.46
N PHE A 71 7.72 -13.93 6.41
CA PHE A 71 6.87 -12.80 6.03
C PHE A 71 6.03 -13.06 4.77
N ASN A 72 6.11 -14.26 4.17
CA ASN A 72 5.27 -14.68 3.05
C ASN A 72 4.24 -15.73 3.50
N MET A 73 3.10 -15.71 2.84
CA MET A 73 2.03 -16.70 2.97
C MET A 73 1.37 -16.93 1.61
N GLU A 74 0.70 -18.07 1.49
CA GLU A 74 -0.04 -18.45 0.29
C GLU A 74 -1.47 -18.84 0.66
N LEU A 75 -2.41 -18.51 -0.22
CA LEU A 75 -3.79 -19.01 -0.20
C LEU A 75 -3.98 -20.01 -1.34
N ASN A 76 -4.40 -21.22 -1.01
CA ASN A 76 -4.84 -22.23 -1.96
C ASN A 76 -6.36 -22.18 -2.11
N THR A 77 -6.86 -22.00 -3.34
CA THR A 77 -8.30 -22.01 -3.62
C THR A 77 -8.78 -23.39 -4.07
N GLU A 78 -10.02 -23.73 -3.70
CA GLU A 78 -10.67 -24.95 -4.17
C GLU A 78 -10.95 -24.87 -5.68
N PRO A 79 -10.84 -25.98 -6.44
CA PRO A 79 -11.15 -26.00 -7.86
C PRO A 79 -12.60 -25.58 -8.15
N ILE A 80 -12.78 -24.72 -9.16
CA ILE A 80 -14.06 -24.22 -9.64
C ILE A 80 -14.32 -24.78 -11.04
N ASP A 81 -15.46 -25.42 -11.23
CA ASP A 81 -15.91 -25.92 -12.53
C ASP A 81 -16.04 -24.79 -13.56
N ILE A 82 -15.53 -25.01 -14.77
CA ILE A 82 -15.70 -24.06 -15.87
C ILE A 82 -17.20 -23.96 -16.19
N SER A 83 -17.72 -22.76 -15.97
CA SER A 83 -19.14 -22.45 -16.04
C SER A 83 -19.28 -20.95 -16.26
N LYS A 84 -20.50 -20.49 -16.58
CA LYS A 84 -20.79 -19.10 -16.95
C LYS A 84 -20.17 -18.03 -16.04
N ASN A 85 -20.14 -18.27 -14.73
CA ASN A 85 -19.69 -17.30 -13.72
C ASN A 85 -18.38 -17.72 -13.03
N CYS A 86 -17.59 -18.64 -13.59
CA CYS A 86 -16.43 -19.22 -12.88
C CYS A 86 -15.36 -18.18 -12.52
N LEU A 87 -15.07 -17.22 -13.42
CA LEU A 87 -14.11 -16.14 -13.18
C LEU A 87 -14.59 -15.19 -12.07
N LYS A 88 -15.88 -14.79 -12.10
CA LYS A 88 -16.48 -13.98 -11.04
C LYS A 88 -16.49 -14.70 -9.69
N LYS A 89 -16.75 -16.01 -9.69
CA LYS A 89 -16.71 -16.84 -8.48
C LYS A 89 -15.29 -16.90 -7.90
N LEU A 90 -14.26 -17.01 -8.75
CA LEU A 90 -12.87 -16.97 -8.33
C LEU A 90 -12.49 -15.60 -7.75
N GLU A 91 -12.84 -14.50 -8.44
CA GLU A 91 -12.65 -13.12 -7.96
C GLU A 91 -13.24 -12.93 -6.55
N ASN A 92 -14.50 -13.34 -6.38
CA ASN A 92 -15.20 -13.22 -5.10
C ASN A 92 -14.56 -14.09 -4.00
N THR A 93 -14.11 -15.29 -4.35
CA THR A 93 -13.46 -16.23 -3.42
C THR A 93 -12.13 -15.66 -2.91
N LEU A 94 -11.27 -15.21 -3.82
CA LEU A 94 -10.00 -14.56 -3.49
C LEU A 94 -10.25 -13.32 -2.65
N THR A 95 -11.17 -12.44 -3.07
CA THR A 95 -11.47 -11.20 -2.34
C THR A 95 -11.94 -11.50 -0.92
N LYS A 96 -12.87 -12.45 -0.75
CA LYS A 96 -13.39 -12.83 0.56
C LYS A 96 -12.28 -13.39 1.46
N LYS A 97 -11.50 -14.36 0.97
CA LYS A 97 -10.45 -15.00 1.78
C LYS A 97 -9.30 -14.04 2.08
N MET A 98 -8.86 -13.23 1.12
CA MET A 98 -7.84 -12.21 1.35
C MET A 98 -8.29 -11.15 2.37
N ASN A 99 -9.58 -10.82 2.42
CA ASN A 99 -10.10 -9.93 3.47
C ASN A 99 -10.05 -10.56 4.88
N ILE A 100 -10.18 -11.89 5.00
CA ILE A 100 -10.02 -12.60 6.28
C ILE A 100 -8.59 -12.43 6.79
N VAL A 101 -7.58 -12.71 5.96
CA VAL A 101 -6.19 -12.59 6.39
C VAL A 101 -5.77 -11.13 6.61
N LYS A 102 -6.28 -10.18 5.82
CA LYS A 102 -6.08 -8.73 6.05
C LYS A 102 -6.60 -8.29 7.43
N LYS A 103 -7.80 -8.72 7.81
CA LYS A 103 -8.36 -8.44 9.16
C LYS A 103 -7.52 -9.09 10.25
N CYS A 104 -7.14 -10.36 10.06
CA CYS A 104 -6.29 -11.06 11.02
C CYS A 104 -4.91 -10.42 11.18
N ALA A 105 -4.31 -9.92 10.10
CA ALA A 105 -3.02 -9.23 10.15
C ALA A 105 -3.14 -7.89 10.90
N ALA A 106 -4.26 -7.18 10.74
CA ALA A 106 -4.51 -5.92 11.44
C ALA A 106 -4.53 -6.10 12.98
N ASP A 107 -5.01 -7.24 13.50
CA ASP A 107 -4.92 -7.58 14.94
C ASP A 107 -3.47 -7.61 15.47
N PHE A 108 -2.48 -7.73 14.59
CA PHE A 108 -1.06 -7.78 14.90
C PHE A 108 -0.30 -6.54 14.41
N ASP A 109 -0.98 -5.40 14.24
CA ASP A 109 -0.39 -4.17 13.72
C ASP A 109 0.35 -4.41 12.39
N SER A 110 -0.27 -5.20 11.52
CA SER A 110 0.34 -5.65 10.27
C SER A 110 -0.62 -5.49 9.09
N SER A 111 -0.04 -5.22 7.93
CA SER A 111 -0.75 -5.14 6.65
C SER A 111 -0.38 -6.32 5.75
N VAL A 112 -1.23 -6.58 4.76
CA VAL A 112 -0.96 -7.57 3.69
C VAL A 112 -0.89 -6.83 2.36
N ILE A 113 0.05 -7.22 1.50
CA ILE A 113 0.25 -6.65 0.17
C ILE A 113 0.34 -7.74 -0.91
N LEU A 114 -0.31 -7.50 -2.05
CA LEU A 114 -0.13 -8.30 -3.27
C LEU A 114 0.86 -7.60 -4.22
N THR A 115 2.06 -8.15 -4.42
CA THR A 115 3.05 -7.55 -5.32
C THR A 115 4.14 -8.56 -5.68
N GLY A 116 4.58 -8.60 -6.95
CA GLY A 116 5.55 -9.60 -7.37
C GLY A 116 6.86 -9.59 -6.56
N ILE A 117 7.41 -8.41 -6.29
CA ILE A 117 8.51 -8.23 -5.32
C ILE A 117 8.13 -7.06 -4.43
N LEU A 118 8.21 -7.26 -3.11
CA LEU A 118 7.97 -6.19 -2.14
C LEU A 118 8.97 -5.04 -2.38
N PRO A 119 8.54 -3.82 -2.77
CA PRO A 119 9.47 -2.72 -3.08
C PRO A 119 10.40 -2.34 -1.93
N THR A 120 9.95 -2.60 -0.70
CA THR A 120 10.63 -2.26 0.56
C THR A 120 11.35 -3.45 1.20
N VAL A 121 11.49 -4.58 0.52
CA VAL A 121 12.28 -5.72 1.02
C VAL A 121 13.75 -5.33 1.14
N ARG A 122 14.40 -5.80 2.21
CA ARG A 122 15.81 -5.50 2.51
C ARG A 122 16.64 -6.77 2.51
N LYS A 123 17.96 -6.63 2.39
CA LYS A 123 18.89 -7.75 2.60
C LYS A 123 18.73 -8.33 4.00
N TYR A 124 18.54 -7.48 5.02
CA TYR A 124 18.30 -7.90 6.40
C TYR A 124 17.08 -8.84 6.56
N ASP A 125 16.08 -8.73 5.68
CA ASP A 125 14.90 -9.57 5.74
C ASP A 125 15.17 -11.01 5.25
N LEU A 126 16.26 -11.24 4.50
CA LEU A 126 16.55 -12.52 3.83
C LEU A 126 17.53 -13.42 4.58
N ARG A 127 17.83 -13.11 5.84
CA ARG A 127 18.74 -13.91 6.66
C ARG A 127 18.12 -15.26 7.05
N TYR A 128 18.97 -16.24 7.32
CA TYR A 128 18.57 -17.62 7.61
C TYR A 128 17.53 -17.73 8.75
N GLU A 129 17.56 -16.84 9.74
CA GLU A 129 16.60 -16.84 10.86
C GLU A 129 15.17 -16.52 10.42
N ASN A 130 15.00 -15.93 9.23
CA ASN A 130 13.70 -15.64 8.63
C ASN A 130 13.14 -16.79 7.77
N ILE A 131 13.78 -17.96 7.77
CA ILE A 131 13.19 -19.18 7.19
C ILE A 131 12.06 -19.68 8.10
N THR A 132 10.89 -19.95 7.50
CA THR A 132 9.74 -20.55 8.17
C THR A 132 10.13 -21.88 8.80
N GLN A 133 9.67 -22.11 10.03
CA GLN A 133 10.00 -23.31 10.81
C GLN A 133 9.28 -24.57 10.28
N ASN A 134 9.74 -25.08 9.13
CA ASN A 134 9.27 -26.29 8.49
C ASN A 134 10.48 -27.12 8.04
N PRO A 135 10.62 -28.39 8.49
CA PRO A 135 11.75 -29.25 8.13
C PRO A 135 12.00 -29.34 6.62
N ARG A 136 10.94 -29.28 5.80
CA ARG A 136 11.04 -29.32 4.33
C ARG A 136 11.87 -28.16 3.78
N TYR A 137 11.69 -26.94 4.30
CA TYR A 137 12.42 -25.78 3.79
C TYR A 137 13.90 -25.84 4.16
N PHE A 138 14.21 -26.28 5.38
CA PHE A 138 15.60 -26.50 5.79
C PHE A 138 16.29 -27.58 4.95
N GLU A 139 15.62 -28.71 4.70
CA GLU A 139 16.15 -29.78 3.85
C GLU A 139 16.37 -29.30 2.41
N LEU A 140 15.46 -28.49 1.86
CA LEU A 140 15.61 -27.89 0.54
C LEU A 140 16.85 -26.98 0.49
N CYS A 141 16.98 -26.07 1.45
CA CYS A 141 18.13 -25.16 1.53
C CYS A 141 19.45 -25.93 1.66
N GLU A 142 19.50 -26.95 2.51
CA GLU A 142 20.69 -27.80 2.65
C GLU A 142 21.03 -28.56 1.38
N SER A 143 20.04 -29.14 0.70
CA SER A 143 20.26 -29.86 -0.55
C SER A 143 20.79 -28.95 -1.66
N ILE A 144 20.28 -27.72 -1.79
CA ILE A 144 20.81 -26.73 -2.73
C ILE A 144 22.25 -26.37 -2.36
N ASN A 145 22.52 -26.07 -1.08
CA ASN A 145 23.84 -25.71 -0.58
C ASN A 145 24.88 -26.83 -0.79
N ARG A 146 24.49 -28.10 -0.67
CA ARG A 146 25.38 -29.26 -0.92
C ARG A 146 25.81 -29.36 -2.37
N ILE A 147 24.95 -28.97 -3.32
CA ILE A 147 25.24 -29.07 -4.76
C ILE A 147 26.05 -27.85 -5.25
N ARG A 148 25.65 -26.65 -4.84
CA ARG A 148 26.20 -25.38 -5.34
C ARG A 148 27.30 -24.78 -4.48
N GLY A 149 27.33 -25.10 -3.18
CA GLY A 149 28.05 -24.30 -2.18
C GLY A 149 27.18 -23.19 -1.60
N LYS A 150 27.74 -22.41 -0.67
CA LYS A 150 26.99 -21.38 0.09
C LYS A 150 27.02 -19.98 -0.54
N ASN A 151 27.80 -19.72 -1.60
CA ASN A 151 27.92 -18.38 -2.16
C ASN A 151 27.00 -18.21 -3.38
N PHE A 152 25.84 -17.59 -3.16
CA PHE A 152 24.87 -17.29 -4.21
C PHE A 152 25.16 -15.92 -4.81
N ASN A 153 25.77 -15.90 -5.99
CA ASN A 153 25.97 -14.70 -6.77
C ASN A 153 24.77 -14.46 -7.70
N LEU A 154 24.12 -13.31 -7.53
CA LEU A 154 23.08 -12.80 -8.39
C LEU A 154 23.59 -11.56 -9.13
N ARG A 155 23.39 -11.53 -10.44
CA ARG A 155 23.64 -10.39 -11.31
C ARG A 155 22.44 -10.13 -12.19
N ILE A 156 21.75 -9.01 -11.95
CA ILE A 156 20.57 -8.60 -12.72
C ILE A 156 20.83 -7.20 -13.27
N ARG A 157 20.73 -7.05 -14.59
CA ARG A 157 20.91 -5.77 -15.28
C ARG A 157 19.55 -5.28 -15.81
N GLY A 158 19.11 -4.13 -15.32
CA GLY A 158 18.00 -3.36 -15.86
C GLY A 158 18.44 -1.92 -16.15
N ILE A 159 17.63 -0.95 -15.74
CA ILE A 159 18.02 0.48 -15.75
C ILE A 159 19.19 0.69 -14.79
N ASP A 160 19.10 0.07 -13.62
CA ASP A 160 20.19 -0.06 -12.67
C ASP A 160 20.79 -1.48 -12.73
N GLU A 161 21.97 -1.67 -12.16
CA GLU A 161 22.59 -2.99 -11.98
C GLU A 161 22.52 -3.42 -10.51
N LEU A 162 22.15 -4.69 -10.29
CA LEU A 162 22.27 -5.36 -9.01
C LEU A 162 23.28 -6.50 -9.13
N VAL A 163 24.38 -6.38 -8.39
CA VAL A 163 25.32 -7.48 -8.09
C VAL A 163 25.19 -7.76 -6.61
N PHE A 164 24.83 -8.99 -6.27
CA PHE A 164 24.43 -9.36 -4.92
C PHE A 164 24.95 -10.76 -4.58
N GLU A 165 25.66 -10.87 -3.46
CA GLU A 165 26.07 -12.14 -2.90
C GLU A 165 25.26 -12.43 -1.63
N HIS A 166 24.78 -13.67 -1.50
CA HIS A 166 24.02 -14.14 -0.35
C HIS A 166 24.40 -15.56 0.04
N ASP A 167 24.13 -15.94 1.29
CA ASP A 167 24.55 -17.23 1.87
C ASP A 167 23.42 -18.27 2.00
N THR A 168 22.22 -17.94 1.53
CA THR A 168 21.03 -18.80 1.62
C THR A 168 20.13 -18.68 0.38
N PRO A 169 19.48 -19.79 -0.04
CA PRO A 169 18.42 -19.78 -1.05
C PRO A 169 17.19 -18.93 -0.69
N LEU A 170 17.07 -18.44 0.56
CA LEU A 170 15.96 -17.58 1.01
C LEU A 170 15.81 -16.28 0.19
N VAL A 171 16.78 -15.92 -0.66
CA VAL A 171 16.63 -14.85 -1.65
C VAL A 171 15.38 -15.02 -2.53
N GLU A 172 14.94 -16.27 -2.75
CA GLU A 172 13.68 -16.57 -3.42
C GLU A 172 12.46 -16.01 -2.68
N GLY A 173 12.51 -15.88 -1.35
CA GLY A 173 11.47 -15.29 -0.52
C GLY A 173 11.17 -13.81 -0.79
N CYS A 174 11.93 -13.14 -1.66
CA CYS A 174 11.57 -11.84 -2.22
C CYS A 174 10.34 -11.91 -3.15
N ASN A 175 10.08 -13.06 -3.75
CA ASN A 175 9.09 -13.23 -4.80
C ASN A 175 7.73 -13.60 -4.19
N THR A 176 6.66 -13.07 -4.78
CA THR A 176 5.31 -13.64 -4.62
C THR A 176 4.60 -13.75 -5.97
N GLY A 177 3.97 -14.90 -6.22
CA GLY A 177 3.25 -15.21 -7.45
C GLY A 177 1.72 -15.22 -7.31
N PHE A 178 1.06 -15.19 -8.46
CA PHE A 178 -0.33 -15.60 -8.61
C PHE A 178 -0.37 -16.80 -9.57
N GLN A 179 -0.58 -18.01 -9.05
CA GLN A 179 -0.47 -19.21 -9.87
C GLN A 179 -1.86 -19.60 -10.35
N PHE A 180 -2.13 -19.52 -11.65
CA PHE A 180 -3.45 -19.83 -12.22
C PHE A 180 -3.49 -21.24 -12.78
N HIS A 181 -4.47 -22.03 -12.37
CA HIS A 181 -4.57 -23.45 -12.69
C HIS A 181 -5.68 -23.68 -13.70
N LEU A 182 -5.40 -24.51 -14.70
CA LEU A 182 -6.40 -25.02 -15.64
C LEU A 182 -6.30 -26.54 -15.71
N GLN A 183 -7.33 -27.21 -15.20
CA GLN A 183 -7.52 -28.65 -15.40
C GLN A 183 -8.07 -28.88 -16.81
N ILE A 184 -7.47 -29.82 -17.53
CA ILE A 184 -7.81 -30.14 -18.91
C ILE A 184 -7.84 -31.65 -19.13
N GLY A 185 -8.60 -32.07 -20.14
CA GLY A 185 -8.63 -33.45 -20.59
C GLY A 185 -7.26 -33.94 -21.04
N PRO A 186 -6.90 -35.21 -20.76
CA PRO A 186 -5.62 -35.79 -21.18
C PRO A 186 -5.37 -35.71 -22.68
N LYS A 187 -6.42 -35.89 -23.51
CA LYS A 187 -6.35 -35.85 -24.98
C LYS A 187 -5.87 -34.50 -25.52
N ASP A 188 -6.28 -33.41 -24.88
CA ASP A 188 -5.92 -32.05 -25.28
C ASP A 188 -4.63 -31.55 -24.63
N PHE A 189 -4.07 -32.28 -23.67
CA PHE A 189 -3.04 -31.75 -22.76
C PHE A 189 -1.79 -31.26 -23.49
N THR A 190 -1.27 -32.08 -24.43
CA THR A 190 -0.09 -31.74 -25.24
C THR A 190 -0.28 -30.43 -26.00
N LYS A 191 -1.39 -30.30 -26.74
CA LYS A 191 -1.72 -29.10 -27.52
C LYS A 191 -1.86 -27.89 -26.61
N MET A 192 -2.62 -28.03 -25.53
CA MET A 192 -2.87 -26.96 -24.56
C MET A 192 -1.60 -26.49 -23.86
N TYR A 193 -0.69 -27.41 -23.52
CA TYR A 193 0.60 -27.04 -22.93
C TYR A 193 1.44 -26.23 -23.92
N ASN A 194 1.53 -26.64 -25.19
CA ASN A 194 2.24 -25.87 -26.21
C ASN A 194 1.58 -24.49 -26.41
N ILE A 195 0.24 -24.39 -26.41
CA ILE A 195 -0.44 -23.08 -26.45
C ILE A 195 -0.02 -22.21 -25.26
N SER A 196 0.06 -22.77 -24.05
CA SER A 196 0.44 -22.02 -22.84
C SER A 196 1.85 -21.43 -22.94
N GLN A 197 2.76 -22.10 -23.65
CA GLN A 197 4.11 -21.62 -23.94
C GLN A 197 4.11 -20.55 -25.04
N LEU A 198 3.37 -20.78 -26.13
CA LEU A 198 3.23 -19.84 -27.25
C LEU A 198 2.75 -18.46 -26.78
N ILE A 199 1.72 -18.42 -25.93
CA ILE A 199 1.10 -17.16 -25.48
C ILE A 199 1.80 -16.52 -24.26
N ALA A 200 2.79 -17.19 -23.67
CA ALA A 200 3.41 -16.77 -22.41
C ALA A 200 4.04 -15.37 -22.50
N GLY A 201 4.74 -15.05 -23.60
CA GLY A 201 5.34 -13.73 -23.81
C GLY A 201 4.31 -12.59 -23.84
N PRO A 202 3.33 -12.60 -24.76
CA PRO A 202 2.29 -11.57 -24.81
C PRO A 202 1.50 -11.43 -23.52
N VAL A 203 1.09 -12.54 -22.90
CA VAL A 203 0.35 -12.52 -21.64
C VAL A 203 1.19 -11.93 -20.50
N LEU A 204 2.47 -12.30 -20.39
CA LEU A 204 3.35 -11.75 -19.37
C LEU A 204 3.58 -10.24 -19.54
N SER A 205 3.73 -9.76 -20.78
CA SER A 205 4.09 -8.36 -21.07
C SER A 205 3.13 -7.33 -20.47
N VAL A 206 1.82 -7.65 -20.42
CA VAL A 206 0.78 -6.80 -19.79
C VAL A 206 0.57 -7.08 -18.30
N SER A 207 1.12 -8.19 -17.80
CA SER A 207 0.93 -8.68 -16.43
C SER A 207 2.06 -8.30 -15.47
N VAL A 208 3.22 -7.83 -15.97
CA VAL A 208 4.42 -7.52 -15.18
C VAL A 208 4.15 -6.61 -13.95
N ASN A 209 4.73 -6.98 -12.79
CA ASN A 209 4.54 -6.28 -11.51
C ASN A 209 5.70 -6.41 -10.50
N SER A 210 6.96 -6.54 -10.94
CA SER A 210 8.11 -6.64 -10.02
C SER A 210 9.39 -5.92 -10.49
N PRO A 211 9.36 -4.59 -10.70
CA PRO A 211 10.48 -3.87 -11.31
C PRO A 211 11.61 -3.47 -10.38
N ILE A 212 11.41 -3.52 -9.06
CA ILE A 212 12.36 -2.99 -8.08
C ILE A 212 12.73 -4.06 -7.05
N LEU A 213 14.03 -4.23 -6.83
CA LEU A 213 14.60 -5.04 -5.76
C LEU A 213 15.74 -4.26 -5.08
N PHE A 214 15.73 -4.18 -3.74
CA PHE A 214 16.70 -3.41 -2.95
C PHE A 214 16.89 -1.96 -3.42
N GLY A 215 15.82 -1.33 -3.91
CA GLY A 215 15.84 0.03 -4.43
C GLY A 215 16.55 0.21 -5.78
N LYS A 216 16.77 -0.88 -6.52
CA LYS A 216 17.32 -0.86 -7.89
C LYS A 216 16.21 -1.16 -8.90
N ARG A 217 16.12 -0.37 -9.97
CA ARG A 217 15.20 -0.56 -11.11
C ARG A 217 15.80 -1.60 -12.06
N LEU A 218 15.22 -2.80 -12.04
CA LEU A 218 15.74 -3.97 -12.75
C LEU A 218 14.84 -4.32 -13.95
N TRP A 219 14.53 -5.59 -14.16
CA TRP A 219 13.60 -6.04 -15.20
C TRP A 219 12.17 -5.69 -14.79
N HIS A 220 11.28 -5.46 -15.76
CA HIS A 220 9.87 -5.21 -15.45
C HIS A 220 9.25 -6.36 -14.65
N GLU A 221 9.68 -7.61 -14.88
CA GLU A 221 9.36 -8.77 -14.05
C GLU A 221 10.64 -9.42 -13.51
N SER A 222 11.24 -8.80 -12.48
CA SER A 222 12.51 -9.27 -11.92
C SER A 222 12.41 -10.60 -11.17
N ARG A 223 11.21 -11.02 -10.74
CA ARG A 223 11.03 -12.36 -10.13
C ARG A 223 11.61 -13.47 -10.98
N ILE A 224 11.50 -13.36 -12.32
CA ILE A 224 12.01 -14.38 -13.24
C ILE A 224 13.51 -14.54 -13.09
N ALA A 225 14.27 -13.44 -13.11
CA ALA A 225 15.72 -13.46 -12.93
C ALA A 225 16.13 -13.85 -11.50
N VAL A 226 15.43 -13.32 -10.48
CA VAL A 226 15.71 -13.63 -9.06
C VAL A 226 15.52 -15.11 -8.80
N PHE A 227 14.40 -15.70 -9.24
CA PHE A 227 14.13 -17.11 -8.99
C PHE A 227 15.13 -18.01 -9.72
N GLN A 228 15.41 -17.70 -10.99
CA GLN A 228 16.34 -18.46 -11.80
C GLN A 228 17.75 -18.48 -11.21
N GLN A 229 18.25 -17.35 -10.69
CA GLN A 229 19.61 -17.27 -10.15
C GLN A 229 19.71 -17.73 -8.69
N SER A 230 18.67 -17.56 -7.87
CA SER A 230 18.67 -17.94 -6.44
C SER A 230 18.58 -19.46 -6.22
N THR A 231 17.94 -20.19 -7.14
CA THR A 231 17.78 -21.65 -7.06
C THR A 231 18.60 -22.41 -8.10
N ASP A 232 19.46 -21.70 -8.84
CA ASP A 232 20.38 -22.35 -9.79
C ASP A 232 21.28 -23.32 -9.01
N THR A 233 21.33 -24.58 -9.45
CA THR A 233 22.19 -25.61 -8.85
C THR A 233 23.39 -25.97 -9.73
N ARG A 234 23.62 -25.23 -10.82
CA ARG A 234 24.76 -25.47 -11.71
C ARG A 234 26.07 -25.10 -11.02
N ILE A 235 27.09 -25.92 -11.21
CA ILE A 235 28.45 -25.64 -10.75
C ILE A 235 29.06 -24.67 -11.77
N ILE A 236 29.43 -23.47 -11.32
CA ILE A 236 30.12 -22.49 -12.14
C ILE A 236 31.62 -22.84 -12.10
N SER A 237 32.05 -23.73 -13.00
CA SER A 237 33.47 -23.97 -13.30
C SER A 237 33.90 -23.27 -14.58
N GLY A 238 35.20 -23.16 -14.85
CA GLY A 238 35.75 -22.56 -16.09
C GLY A 238 35.32 -23.24 -17.40
N TYR A 239 34.67 -24.40 -17.32
CA TYR A 239 33.95 -25.06 -18.40
C TYR A 239 32.46 -25.10 -18.05
N HIS A 240 31.59 -24.77 -19.01
CA HIS A 240 30.14 -24.84 -18.86
C HIS A 240 29.62 -26.20 -19.36
N PRO A 241 29.45 -27.22 -18.50
CA PRO A 241 28.65 -28.38 -18.88
C PRO A 241 27.23 -27.88 -19.21
N GLY A 242 26.62 -28.36 -20.30
CA GLY A 242 25.29 -27.97 -20.82
C GLY A 242 24.09 -28.27 -19.90
N THR A 243 24.32 -28.31 -18.59
CA THR A 243 23.31 -28.40 -17.53
C THR A 243 22.37 -27.19 -17.57
N LEU A 244 21.08 -27.45 -17.46
CA LEU A 244 20.04 -26.42 -17.49
C LEU A 244 19.72 -25.93 -16.07
N PRO A 245 19.32 -24.65 -15.91
CA PRO A 245 18.79 -24.16 -14.65
C PRO A 245 17.46 -24.88 -14.32
N ARG A 246 17.20 -25.11 -13.03
CA ARG A 246 15.94 -25.75 -12.56
C ARG A 246 14.70 -24.89 -12.79
N VAL A 247 14.87 -23.58 -12.79
CA VAL A 247 13.84 -22.63 -13.23
C VAL A 247 13.95 -22.51 -14.73
N THR A 248 12.90 -22.88 -15.46
CA THR A 248 12.96 -23.00 -16.91
C THR A 248 11.65 -22.65 -17.60
N PHE A 249 11.77 -22.11 -18.81
CA PHE A 249 10.66 -21.97 -19.75
C PHE A 249 10.29 -23.33 -20.37
N GLY A 250 11.29 -24.19 -20.62
CA GLY A 250 11.20 -25.41 -21.40
C GLY A 250 12.31 -25.47 -22.46
N ASN A 251 12.35 -26.57 -23.21
CA ASN A 251 13.42 -26.84 -24.17
C ASN A 251 12.95 -27.05 -25.61
N ASP A 252 11.76 -27.60 -25.81
CA ASP A 252 11.17 -27.83 -27.13
C ASP A 252 9.63 -27.89 -26.99
N TRP A 253 8.93 -27.83 -28.12
CA TRP A 253 7.52 -28.16 -28.21
C TRP A 253 7.29 -29.65 -27.89
N ILE A 254 6.23 -29.96 -27.14
CA ILE A 254 5.85 -31.36 -26.91
C ILE A 254 5.25 -31.93 -28.19
N LYS A 255 5.63 -33.16 -28.57
CA LYS A 255 5.23 -33.78 -29.84
C LYS A 255 4.14 -34.85 -29.68
N LYS A 256 4.29 -35.74 -28.70
CA LYS A 256 3.44 -36.93 -28.52
C LYS A 256 2.63 -36.85 -27.23
N SER A 257 3.28 -36.66 -26.10
CA SER A 257 2.65 -36.81 -24.78
C SER A 257 3.31 -35.95 -23.72
N ILE A 258 2.51 -35.53 -22.74
CA ILE A 258 3.02 -34.83 -21.55
C ILE A 258 4.04 -35.65 -20.74
N ILE A 259 4.03 -36.98 -20.90
CA ILE A 259 5.04 -37.87 -20.33
C ILE A 259 6.47 -37.46 -20.73
N GLU A 260 6.65 -36.86 -21.92
CA GLU A 260 7.94 -36.32 -22.37
C GLU A 260 8.52 -35.32 -21.37
N ILE A 261 7.69 -34.48 -20.76
CA ILE A 261 8.15 -33.50 -19.75
C ILE A 261 8.64 -34.20 -18.49
N PHE A 262 7.89 -35.19 -17.99
CA PHE A 262 8.30 -35.90 -16.78
C PHE A 262 9.57 -36.71 -17.02
N LYS A 263 9.69 -37.37 -18.19
CA LYS A 263 10.92 -38.07 -18.61
C LYS A 263 12.10 -37.09 -18.73
N GLU A 264 11.90 -35.93 -19.36
CA GLU A 264 12.91 -34.87 -19.46
C GLU A 264 13.38 -34.38 -18.07
N ASP A 265 12.44 -34.12 -17.16
CA ASP A 265 12.75 -33.63 -15.82
C ASP A 265 13.55 -34.64 -15.00
N ILE A 266 13.30 -35.93 -15.17
CA ILE A 266 14.04 -37.02 -14.51
C ILE A 266 15.45 -37.13 -15.08
N ILE A 267 15.61 -37.04 -16.41
CA ILE A 267 16.90 -37.15 -17.09
C ILE A 267 17.81 -35.97 -16.73
N ARG A 268 17.26 -34.76 -16.64
CA ARG A 268 18.05 -33.52 -16.55
C ARG A 268 18.32 -33.05 -15.13
N TYR A 269 17.42 -33.30 -14.18
CA TYR A 269 17.51 -32.71 -12.84
C TYR A 269 17.76 -33.74 -11.76
N LYS A 270 18.82 -33.54 -10.97
CA LYS A 270 19.11 -34.37 -9.80
C LYS A 270 18.00 -34.23 -8.74
N ILE A 271 17.75 -35.27 -7.96
CA ILE A 271 16.75 -35.28 -6.89
C ILE A 271 17.24 -34.41 -5.71
N LEU A 272 16.43 -33.43 -5.28
CA LEU A 272 16.74 -32.55 -4.13
C LEU A 272 16.13 -33.04 -2.82
N LEU A 273 14.86 -33.43 -2.85
CA LEU A 273 14.08 -33.83 -1.68
C LEU A 273 13.73 -35.31 -1.76
N LYS A 274 13.70 -35.97 -0.60
CA LYS A 274 13.41 -37.40 -0.48
C LYS A 274 12.35 -37.59 0.59
N SER A 275 11.28 -38.32 0.28
CA SER A 275 10.29 -38.65 1.30
C SER A 275 10.93 -39.56 2.36
N LEU A 276 10.85 -39.17 3.63
CA LEU A 276 11.27 -40.01 4.76
C LEU A 276 10.20 -41.07 5.13
N LYS A 277 9.01 -41.02 4.51
CA LYS A 277 7.91 -41.98 4.76
C LYS A 277 8.04 -43.21 3.86
N LYS A 278 7.62 -44.38 4.37
CA LYS A 278 7.45 -45.59 3.54
C LYS A 278 6.42 -45.31 2.45
N PHE A 279 6.80 -45.54 1.20
CA PHE A 279 5.88 -45.41 0.06
C PHE A 279 4.69 -46.37 0.21
N LYS A 280 3.49 -45.88 -0.08
CA LYS A 280 2.28 -46.71 -0.11
C LYS A 280 2.25 -47.61 -1.35
N ASN A 281 1.43 -48.67 -1.29
CA ASN A 281 1.22 -49.58 -2.41
C ASN A 281 0.66 -48.82 -3.63
N LEU A 282 1.14 -49.17 -4.83
CA LEU A 282 0.75 -48.55 -6.11
C LEU A 282 -0.45 -49.23 -6.77
N ASN A 283 -0.81 -50.45 -6.33
CA ASN A 283 -1.92 -51.24 -6.88
C ASN A 283 -3.28 -50.72 -6.38
N THR A 284 -3.55 -49.44 -6.59
CA THR A 284 -4.81 -48.79 -6.25
C THR A 284 -5.37 -48.12 -7.48
N LYS A 285 -6.71 -48.05 -7.61
CA LYS A 285 -7.38 -47.39 -8.75
C LYS A 285 -6.96 -45.91 -8.94
N ASN A 286 -6.56 -45.24 -7.85
CA ASN A 286 -6.19 -43.83 -7.83
C ASN A 286 -4.82 -43.63 -7.13
N PRO A 287 -3.69 -43.96 -7.79
CA PRO A 287 -2.38 -43.92 -7.17
C PRO A 287 -1.92 -42.47 -6.95
N LYS A 288 -1.41 -42.11 -5.75
CA LYS A 288 -1.02 -40.72 -5.44
C LYS A 288 0.20 -40.18 -6.19
N LEU A 289 1.01 -41.05 -6.79
CA LEU A 289 2.27 -40.74 -7.46
C LEU A 289 3.16 -39.78 -6.63
N GLU A 290 3.47 -40.17 -5.39
CA GLU A 290 4.10 -39.32 -4.39
C GLU A 290 5.56 -38.97 -4.75
N ALA A 291 6.32 -39.90 -5.34
CA ALA A 291 7.69 -39.63 -5.77
C ALA A 291 7.72 -38.71 -6.99
N LEU A 292 6.83 -38.94 -7.96
CA LEU A 292 6.67 -38.07 -9.14
C LEU A 292 6.29 -36.65 -8.74
N SER A 293 5.27 -36.51 -7.89
CA SER A 293 4.81 -35.20 -7.42
C SER A 293 5.89 -34.48 -6.61
N LEU A 294 6.65 -35.20 -5.78
CA LEU A 294 7.75 -34.61 -5.02
C LEU A 294 8.88 -34.11 -5.92
N HIS A 295 9.30 -34.90 -6.92
CA HIS A 295 10.33 -34.48 -7.88
C HIS A 295 9.87 -33.27 -8.70
N ASN A 296 8.66 -33.33 -9.26
CA ASN A 296 8.05 -32.23 -10.02
C ASN A 296 7.91 -30.95 -9.18
N SER A 297 7.72 -31.05 -7.87
CA SER A 297 7.70 -29.87 -6.96
C SER A 297 9.06 -29.18 -6.77
N THR A 298 10.15 -29.80 -7.24
CA THR A 298 11.53 -29.28 -7.16
C THR A 298 12.12 -28.92 -8.52
N VAL A 299 11.29 -28.94 -9.57
CA VAL A 299 11.59 -28.43 -10.91
C VAL A 299 10.60 -27.30 -11.21
N TYR A 300 11.12 -26.11 -11.50
CA TYR A 300 10.35 -24.88 -11.48
C TYR A 300 10.06 -24.39 -12.91
N ARG A 301 9.12 -25.05 -13.59
CA ARG A 301 8.66 -24.65 -14.94
C ARG A 301 7.66 -23.49 -14.86
N TRP A 302 7.77 -22.48 -15.71
CA TRP A 302 6.81 -21.34 -15.72
C TRP A 302 5.38 -21.75 -16.07
N ASN A 303 5.21 -22.72 -16.97
CA ASN A 303 3.98 -23.49 -17.10
C ASN A 303 4.31 -24.92 -16.65
N ARG A 304 3.70 -25.37 -15.55
CA ARG A 304 4.03 -26.67 -14.94
C ARG A 304 2.89 -27.67 -15.12
N PRO A 305 3.13 -28.84 -15.72
CA PRO A 305 2.14 -29.91 -15.69
C PRO A 305 2.13 -30.53 -14.29
N CYS A 306 0.94 -30.63 -13.72
CA CYS A 306 0.75 -31.16 -12.38
C CYS A 306 -0.20 -32.34 -12.42
N TYR A 307 0.21 -33.45 -11.81
CA TYR A 307 -0.66 -34.55 -11.44
C TYR A 307 -1.34 -34.25 -10.10
N GLY A 308 -2.60 -34.64 -9.95
CA GLY A 308 -3.32 -34.53 -8.69
C GLY A 308 -4.46 -35.52 -8.61
N ILE A 309 -5.05 -35.63 -7.42
CA ILE A 309 -6.29 -36.39 -7.21
C ILE A 309 -7.32 -35.44 -6.61
N TYR A 310 -8.46 -35.28 -7.27
CA TYR A 310 -9.58 -34.47 -6.80
C TYR A 310 -10.85 -35.32 -6.78
N LYS A 311 -11.60 -35.27 -5.67
CA LYS A 311 -12.81 -36.11 -5.45
C LYS A 311 -12.58 -37.60 -5.81
N ASN A 312 -11.45 -38.16 -5.40
CA ASN A 312 -11.02 -39.53 -5.71
C ASN A 312 -10.90 -39.87 -7.21
N LYS A 313 -10.63 -38.87 -8.07
CA LYS A 313 -10.27 -39.08 -9.47
C LYS A 313 -8.91 -38.46 -9.78
N PRO A 314 -8.01 -39.19 -10.46
CA PRO A 314 -6.74 -38.63 -10.88
C PRO A 314 -6.95 -37.63 -12.02
N SER A 315 -6.25 -36.51 -12.00
CA SER A 315 -6.38 -35.46 -13.01
C SER A 315 -5.04 -34.81 -13.35
N LEU A 316 -5.01 -34.15 -14.50
CA LEU A 316 -3.89 -33.35 -14.96
C LEU A 316 -4.31 -31.89 -15.10
N ARG A 317 -3.43 -30.98 -14.68
CA ARG A 317 -3.63 -29.53 -14.84
C ARG A 317 -2.36 -28.84 -15.30
N ILE A 318 -2.53 -27.74 -16.01
CA ILE A 318 -1.46 -26.76 -16.25
C ILE A 318 -1.55 -25.73 -15.14
N GLU A 319 -0.45 -25.56 -14.42
CA GLU A 319 -0.25 -24.47 -13.47
C GLU A 319 0.60 -23.39 -14.14
N SER A 320 0.02 -22.22 -14.38
CA SER A 320 0.74 -21.07 -14.90
C SER A 320 1.30 -20.24 -13.75
N ARG A 321 2.62 -20.30 -13.57
CA ARG A 321 3.39 -19.65 -12.49
C ARG A 321 3.98 -18.30 -12.89
N MET A 322 3.77 -17.88 -14.13
CA MET A 322 4.39 -16.66 -14.67
C MET A 322 3.78 -15.38 -14.08
N PHE A 323 2.52 -15.38 -13.65
CA PHE A 323 1.89 -14.16 -13.16
C PHE A 323 2.47 -13.73 -11.81
N PRO A 324 2.80 -12.44 -11.66
CA PRO A 324 3.12 -11.89 -10.35
C PRO A 324 1.86 -11.73 -9.50
N SER A 325 2.03 -11.72 -8.19
CA SER A 325 1.01 -11.26 -7.26
C SER A 325 0.67 -9.78 -7.52
N GLY A 326 -0.60 -9.42 -7.44
CA GLY A 326 -1.14 -8.07 -7.67
C GLY A 326 -1.08 -7.59 -9.14
N PRO A 327 -1.26 -6.28 -9.40
CA PRO A 327 -1.44 -5.20 -8.43
C PRO A 327 -2.74 -5.24 -7.63
N THR A 328 -3.78 -5.91 -8.15
CA THR A 328 -5.05 -6.18 -7.44
C THR A 328 -5.60 -7.54 -7.83
N ILE A 329 -6.54 -8.07 -7.04
CA ILE A 329 -7.28 -9.29 -7.38
C ILE A 329 -8.02 -9.12 -8.70
N LEU A 330 -8.53 -7.92 -8.97
CA LEU A 330 -9.20 -7.62 -10.22
C LEU A 330 -8.23 -7.68 -11.43
N ASP A 331 -7.00 -7.19 -11.28
CA ASP A 331 -5.96 -7.29 -12.31
C ASP A 331 -5.48 -8.74 -12.52
N GLU A 332 -5.35 -9.52 -11.43
CA GLU A 332 -5.00 -10.95 -11.47
C GLU A 332 -6.06 -11.76 -12.25
N ILE A 333 -7.35 -11.56 -11.95
CA ILE A 333 -8.43 -12.22 -12.68
C ILE A 333 -8.50 -11.74 -14.13
N ALA A 334 -8.21 -10.47 -14.41
CA ALA A 334 -8.13 -9.98 -15.78
C ALA A 334 -7.00 -10.67 -16.57
N ASN A 335 -5.83 -10.84 -15.97
CA ASN A 335 -4.71 -11.59 -16.57
C ASN A 335 -5.12 -13.05 -16.85
N SER A 336 -5.76 -13.71 -15.88
CA SER A 336 -6.26 -15.09 -16.03
C SER A 336 -7.34 -15.22 -17.10
N ALA A 337 -8.27 -14.27 -17.20
CA ALA A 337 -9.32 -14.26 -18.21
C ALA A 337 -8.71 -14.14 -19.61
N PHE A 338 -7.71 -13.27 -19.78
CA PHE A 338 -6.99 -13.11 -21.04
C PHE A 338 -6.27 -14.39 -21.45
N TRP A 339 -5.52 -14.98 -20.52
CA TRP A 339 -4.83 -16.25 -20.75
C TRP A 339 -5.81 -17.38 -21.05
N LEU A 340 -6.86 -17.56 -20.24
CA LEU A 340 -7.87 -18.61 -20.43
C LEU A 340 -8.58 -18.47 -21.77
N GLY A 341 -8.95 -17.24 -22.16
CA GLY A 341 -9.56 -16.96 -23.45
C GLY A 341 -8.65 -17.37 -24.60
N LEU A 342 -7.37 -16.99 -24.57
CA LEU A 342 -6.41 -17.40 -25.59
C LEU A 342 -6.20 -18.92 -25.63
N MET A 343 -6.11 -19.57 -24.47
CA MET A 343 -6.01 -21.02 -24.36
C MET A 343 -7.21 -21.70 -25.07
N MET A 344 -8.43 -21.25 -24.79
CA MET A 344 -9.65 -21.82 -25.40
C MET A 344 -9.77 -21.50 -26.89
N PHE A 345 -9.37 -20.31 -27.31
CA PHE A 345 -9.38 -19.92 -28.72
C PHE A 345 -8.42 -20.80 -29.53
N PHE A 346 -7.15 -20.88 -29.12
CA PHE A 346 -6.15 -21.64 -29.86
C PHE A 346 -6.36 -23.15 -29.76
N LYS A 347 -7.04 -23.64 -28.71
CA LYS A 347 -7.47 -25.05 -28.63
C LYS A 347 -8.27 -25.45 -29.88
N LYS A 348 -9.20 -24.59 -30.30
CA LYS A 348 -10.07 -24.82 -31.48
C LYS A 348 -9.43 -24.40 -32.81
N SER A 349 -8.32 -23.66 -32.77
CA SER A 349 -7.64 -23.20 -33.99
C SER A 349 -6.90 -24.34 -34.71
N GLU A 350 -6.76 -24.15 -36.03
CA GLU A 350 -6.00 -24.98 -36.97
C GLU A 350 -4.48 -24.88 -36.83
N ILE A 351 -3.96 -24.51 -35.65
CA ILE A 351 -2.52 -24.68 -35.37
C ILE A 351 -2.27 -26.17 -35.22
N PHE A 352 -2.03 -26.84 -36.34
CA PHE A 352 -1.77 -28.28 -36.43
C PHE A 352 -0.34 -28.59 -35.99
N ASN A 353 0.63 -27.73 -36.34
CA ASN A 353 2.02 -27.89 -35.97
C ASN A 353 2.66 -26.58 -35.42
N PHE A 354 3.07 -26.61 -34.16
CA PHE A 354 3.69 -25.44 -33.50
C PHE A 354 5.04 -25.11 -34.12
N SER A 355 5.86 -26.11 -34.48
CA SER A 355 7.19 -25.87 -35.04
C SER A 355 7.16 -25.19 -36.40
N GLU A 356 6.10 -25.41 -37.20
CA GLU A 356 5.94 -24.75 -38.51
C GLU A 356 5.43 -23.30 -38.37
N THR A 357 4.75 -22.98 -37.27
CA THR A 357 4.16 -21.65 -37.05
C THR A 357 5.08 -20.72 -36.26
N MET A 358 5.88 -21.25 -35.33
CA MET A 358 6.87 -20.51 -34.55
C MET A 358 7.94 -21.46 -33.98
N GLU A 359 9.21 -21.08 -34.13
CA GLU A 359 10.31 -21.78 -33.46
C GLU A 359 10.17 -21.68 -31.93
N PHE A 360 10.47 -22.77 -31.20
CA PHE A 360 10.36 -22.78 -29.74
C PHE A 360 11.23 -21.69 -29.09
N ASP A 361 12.40 -21.45 -29.68
CA ASP A 361 13.33 -20.41 -29.24
C ASP A 361 12.78 -18.99 -29.40
N ASP A 362 11.91 -18.75 -30.39
CA ASP A 362 11.23 -17.47 -30.53
C ASP A 362 10.19 -17.27 -29.41
N ALA A 363 9.41 -18.31 -29.08
CA ALA A 363 8.48 -18.26 -27.95
C ALA A 363 9.21 -18.00 -26.62
N ARG A 364 10.34 -18.69 -26.42
CA ARG A 364 11.22 -18.49 -25.26
C ARG A 364 11.81 -17.09 -25.22
N SER A 365 12.31 -16.58 -26.35
CA SER A 365 12.85 -15.22 -26.48
C SER A 365 11.79 -14.16 -26.21
N ASN A 366 10.57 -14.35 -26.71
CA ASN A 366 9.42 -13.49 -26.44
C ASN A 366 9.12 -13.44 -24.93
N PHE A 367 9.14 -14.57 -24.23
CA PHE A 367 8.93 -14.62 -22.78
C PHE A 367 9.96 -13.78 -22.00
N TYR A 368 11.25 -13.95 -22.28
CA TYR A 368 12.29 -13.16 -21.61
C TYR A 368 12.28 -11.69 -22.01
N SER A 369 11.93 -11.38 -23.26
CA SER A 369 11.76 -10.00 -23.73
C SER A 369 10.62 -9.30 -22.98
N ALA A 370 9.49 -10.00 -22.78
CA ALA A 370 8.37 -9.52 -21.97
C ALA A 370 8.76 -9.34 -20.50
N ALA A 371 9.55 -10.26 -19.93
CA ALA A 371 10.05 -10.13 -18.56
C ALA A 371 10.95 -8.89 -18.38
N GLN A 372 11.84 -8.63 -19.32
CA GLN A 372 12.79 -7.53 -19.26
C GLN A 372 12.14 -6.16 -19.49
N GLN A 373 11.36 -6.05 -20.58
CA GLN A 373 10.88 -4.77 -21.12
C GLN A 373 9.38 -4.54 -20.85
N GLY A 374 8.66 -5.55 -20.36
CA GLY A 374 7.22 -5.45 -20.12
C GLY A 374 6.43 -5.18 -21.40
N ILE A 375 5.46 -4.28 -21.31
CA ILE A 375 4.51 -3.97 -22.39
C ILE A 375 5.12 -3.23 -23.59
N ASP A 376 6.36 -2.72 -23.45
CA ASP A 376 7.07 -1.99 -24.49
C ASP A 376 7.97 -2.89 -25.35
N CYS A 377 7.89 -4.23 -25.18
CA CYS A 377 8.69 -5.18 -25.94
C CYS A 377 8.18 -5.40 -27.37
N THR A 378 9.04 -6.00 -28.19
CA THR A 378 8.67 -6.53 -29.52
C THR A 378 8.76 -8.05 -29.52
N PHE A 379 7.89 -8.70 -30.28
CA PHE A 379 7.85 -10.14 -30.42
C PHE A 379 8.15 -10.57 -31.86
N LYS A 380 8.80 -11.72 -32.00
CA LYS A 380 8.72 -12.51 -33.23
C LYS A 380 7.53 -13.44 -33.10
N TRP A 381 6.47 -13.13 -33.82
CA TRP A 381 5.17 -13.80 -33.73
C TRP A 381 5.01 -14.83 -34.84
N LEU A 382 3.79 -15.39 -34.97
CA LEU A 382 3.46 -16.43 -35.94
C LEU A 382 3.96 -16.08 -37.36
N ASN A 383 4.48 -17.10 -38.05
CA ASN A 383 5.05 -17.01 -39.40
C ASN A 383 6.23 -16.02 -39.48
N GLY A 384 6.97 -15.85 -38.38
CA GLY A 384 8.17 -15.02 -38.30
C GLY A 384 7.92 -13.50 -38.25
N LYS A 385 6.66 -13.04 -38.20
CA LYS A 385 6.33 -11.61 -38.22
C LYS A 385 6.79 -10.92 -36.95
N ARG A 386 7.59 -9.85 -37.08
CA ARG A 386 7.92 -8.98 -35.94
C ARG A 386 6.78 -8.00 -35.65
N ILE A 387 6.37 -7.90 -34.39
CA ILE A 387 5.25 -7.05 -33.97
C ILE A 387 5.46 -6.49 -32.56
N ASP A 388 5.05 -5.24 -32.36
CA ASP A 388 5.00 -4.61 -31.04
C ASP A 388 3.95 -5.29 -30.14
N ALA A 389 4.29 -5.53 -28.87
CA ALA A 389 3.42 -6.25 -27.94
C ALA A 389 2.03 -5.61 -27.82
N ARG A 390 1.93 -4.27 -27.79
CA ARG A 390 0.65 -3.57 -27.66
C ARG A 390 -0.20 -3.74 -28.90
N LYS A 391 0.40 -3.60 -30.09
CA LYS A 391 -0.32 -3.81 -31.36
C LYS A 391 -0.85 -5.24 -31.45
N LEU A 392 -0.03 -6.23 -31.09
CA LEU A 392 -0.43 -7.63 -31.07
C LEU A 392 -1.59 -7.86 -30.10
N ILE A 393 -1.47 -7.36 -28.87
CA ILE A 393 -2.48 -7.57 -27.82
C ILE A 393 -3.82 -6.90 -28.18
N LEU A 394 -3.79 -5.61 -28.56
CA LEU A 394 -5.00 -4.84 -28.83
C LEU A 394 -5.75 -5.31 -30.07
N ASN A 395 -5.03 -5.56 -31.16
CA ASN A 395 -5.65 -5.77 -32.47
C ASN A 395 -5.91 -7.25 -32.77
N ASP A 396 -5.20 -8.17 -32.13
CA ASP A 396 -5.28 -9.59 -32.44
C ASP A 396 -5.69 -10.44 -31.22
N LEU A 397 -4.94 -10.35 -30.13
CA LEU A 397 -5.12 -11.31 -29.02
C LEU A 397 -6.34 -11.04 -28.14
N ILE A 398 -6.70 -9.78 -27.86
CA ILE A 398 -7.91 -9.48 -27.07
C ILE A 398 -9.19 -9.96 -27.78
N PRO A 399 -9.40 -9.67 -29.09
CA PRO A 399 -10.53 -10.23 -29.83
C PRO A 399 -10.58 -11.77 -29.79
N LYS A 400 -9.43 -12.43 -29.99
CA LYS A 400 -9.31 -13.90 -29.91
C LYS A 400 -9.65 -14.43 -28.53
N ALA A 401 -9.17 -13.78 -27.47
CA ALA A 401 -9.46 -14.15 -26.09
C ALA A 401 -10.96 -14.05 -25.80
N ALA A 402 -11.65 -13.01 -26.29
CA ALA A 402 -13.10 -12.86 -26.15
C ALA A 402 -13.85 -14.03 -26.80
N VAL A 403 -13.49 -14.39 -28.04
CA VAL A 403 -14.08 -15.55 -28.74
C VAL A 403 -13.83 -16.85 -27.95
N GLY A 404 -12.62 -17.04 -27.43
CA GLY A 404 -12.28 -18.22 -26.64
C GLY A 404 -13.09 -18.34 -25.35
N LEU A 405 -13.27 -17.24 -24.60
CA LEU A 405 -14.11 -17.21 -23.40
C LEU A 405 -15.59 -17.44 -23.72
N SER A 406 -16.11 -16.84 -24.79
CA SER A 406 -17.47 -17.10 -25.26
C SER A 406 -17.67 -18.57 -25.64
N SER A 407 -16.64 -19.23 -26.18
CA SER A 407 -16.71 -20.63 -26.62
C SER A 407 -16.88 -21.65 -25.48
N ILE A 408 -16.64 -21.23 -24.23
CA ILE A 408 -16.88 -21.99 -23.00
C ILE A 408 -18.00 -21.36 -22.15
N ASN A 409 -18.85 -20.54 -22.77
CA ASN A 409 -20.07 -19.96 -22.21
C ASN A 409 -19.84 -19.04 -20.99
N ILE A 410 -18.71 -18.31 -20.92
CA ILE A 410 -18.51 -17.27 -19.90
C ILE A 410 -19.50 -16.11 -20.12
N ASP A 411 -19.98 -15.51 -19.03
CA ASP A 411 -20.89 -14.36 -19.09
C ASP A 411 -20.27 -13.20 -19.90
N PRO A 412 -20.97 -12.67 -20.93
CA PRO A 412 -20.49 -11.52 -21.71
C PRO A 412 -20.10 -10.31 -20.86
N ILE A 413 -20.79 -10.05 -19.74
CA ILE A 413 -20.47 -8.95 -18.82
C ILE A 413 -19.11 -9.16 -18.16
N ASP A 414 -18.78 -10.40 -17.78
CA ASP A 414 -17.48 -10.75 -17.23
C ASP A 414 -16.38 -10.66 -18.30
N ILE A 415 -16.65 -11.13 -19.52
CA ILE A 415 -15.71 -11.02 -20.67
C ILE A 415 -15.36 -9.55 -20.90
N GLU A 416 -16.37 -8.69 -21.04
CA GLU A 416 -16.20 -7.27 -21.26
C GLU A 416 -15.43 -6.63 -20.11
N LYS A 417 -15.86 -6.87 -18.86
CA LYS A 417 -15.22 -6.34 -17.65
C LYS A 417 -13.72 -6.66 -17.61
N TYR A 418 -13.35 -7.93 -17.76
CA TYR A 418 -11.96 -8.37 -17.57
C TYR A 418 -11.07 -8.03 -18.77
N LEU A 419 -11.54 -8.23 -20.00
CA LEU A 419 -10.74 -7.92 -21.19
C LEU A 419 -10.60 -6.41 -21.40
N ASN A 420 -11.59 -5.60 -20.98
CA ASN A 420 -11.44 -4.14 -21.02
C ASN A 420 -10.31 -3.66 -20.09
N ILE A 421 -10.07 -4.32 -18.94
CA ILE A 421 -8.92 -4.00 -18.08
C ILE A 421 -7.59 -4.26 -18.82
N ILE A 422 -7.48 -5.35 -19.60
CA ILE A 422 -6.30 -5.60 -20.43
C ILE A 422 -6.16 -4.51 -21.49
N LYS A 423 -7.26 -4.22 -22.20
CA LYS A 423 -7.30 -3.21 -23.26
C LYS A 423 -6.84 -1.84 -22.76
N GLU A 424 -7.36 -1.37 -21.64
CA GLU A 424 -6.99 -0.08 -21.04
C GLU A 424 -5.54 -0.06 -20.57
N ARG A 425 -5.06 -1.12 -19.90
CA ARG A 425 -3.65 -1.24 -19.48
C ARG A 425 -2.70 -1.17 -20.67
N THR A 426 -2.99 -1.92 -21.73
CA THR A 426 -2.17 -1.98 -22.94
C THR A 426 -2.21 -0.67 -23.72
N SER A 427 -3.38 -0.03 -23.82
CA SER A 427 -3.54 1.24 -24.54
C SER A 427 -2.80 2.38 -23.85
N LEU A 428 -2.94 2.49 -22.53
CA LEU A 428 -2.32 3.53 -21.70
C LEU A 428 -0.88 3.23 -21.31
N ARG A 429 -0.35 2.04 -21.64
CA ARG A 429 0.96 1.52 -21.20
C ARG A 429 1.11 1.48 -19.67
N LYS A 430 0.03 1.21 -18.94
CA LYS A 430 0.02 1.20 -17.47
C LYS A 430 -0.02 -0.23 -16.94
N THR A 431 1.16 -0.83 -16.77
CA THR A 431 1.33 -2.08 -15.99
C THR A 431 1.71 -1.77 -14.54
N GLY A 432 1.66 -2.78 -13.66
CA GLY A 432 2.13 -2.64 -12.28
C GLY A 432 3.58 -2.17 -12.23
N SER A 433 4.43 -2.76 -13.07
CA SER A 433 5.84 -2.37 -13.15
C SER A 433 6.04 -0.95 -13.64
N ARG A 434 5.31 -0.52 -14.67
CA ARG A 434 5.43 0.85 -15.17
C ARG A 434 5.01 1.87 -14.11
N TRP A 435 3.90 1.60 -13.41
CA TRP A 435 3.43 2.48 -12.34
C TRP A 435 4.43 2.59 -11.17
N ILE A 436 5.05 1.46 -10.77
CA ILE A 436 6.09 1.46 -9.71
C ILE A 436 7.32 2.25 -10.16
N ILE A 437 7.84 2.03 -11.37
CA ILE A 437 9.01 2.72 -11.90
C ILE A 437 8.74 4.23 -12.01
N ASP A 438 7.63 4.61 -12.63
CA ASP A 438 7.29 6.03 -12.84
C ASP A 438 7.07 6.77 -11.52
N SER A 439 6.43 6.11 -10.56
CA SER A 439 6.25 6.65 -9.21
C SER A 439 7.60 6.79 -8.49
N PHE A 440 8.49 5.81 -8.63
CA PHE A 440 9.82 5.84 -8.02
C PHE A 440 10.70 6.94 -8.62
N ASP A 441 10.73 7.09 -9.94
CA ASP A 441 11.50 8.12 -10.64
C ASP A 441 11.00 9.54 -10.31
N LEU A 442 9.71 9.69 -10.05
CA LEU A 442 9.13 10.96 -9.62
C LEU A 442 9.46 11.27 -8.15
N LEU A 443 9.35 10.28 -7.26
CA LEU A 443 9.55 10.46 -5.82
C LEU A 443 11.03 10.58 -5.43
N SER A 444 11.91 9.78 -6.03
CA SER A 444 13.36 9.78 -5.75
C SER A 444 14.05 11.12 -6.03
N LYS A 445 13.44 11.97 -6.87
CA LYS A 445 13.88 13.36 -7.11
C LYS A 445 13.56 14.32 -5.95
N LYS A 446 12.60 13.97 -5.09
CA LYS A 446 12.06 14.85 -4.04
C LYS A 446 12.34 14.35 -2.63
N VAL A 447 12.41 13.04 -2.44
CA VAL A 447 12.61 12.39 -1.14
C VAL A 447 13.65 11.29 -1.25
N SER A 448 14.14 10.79 -0.12
CA SER A 448 15.07 9.66 -0.10
C SER A 448 14.46 8.44 -0.81
N ASN A 449 15.32 7.60 -1.39
CA ASN A 449 14.88 6.35 -2.04
C ASN A 449 14.00 5.52 -1.10
N GLN A 450 14.32 5.47 0.19
CA GLN A 450 13.53 4.72 1.14
C GLN A 450 12.14 5.28 1.39
N ASN A 451 12.01 6.60 1.46
CA ASN A 451 10.71 7.24 1.55
C ASN A 451 9.92 7.01 0.26
N ALA A 452 10.58 7.02 -0.91
CA ALA A 452 9.95 6.70 -2.19
C ALA A 452 9.39 5.26 -2.19
N LEU A 453 10.19 4.26 -1.83
CA LEU A 453 9.76 2.85 -1.76
C LEU A 453 8.63 2.65 -0.75
N THR A 454 8.74 3.26 0.44
CA THR A 454 7.70 3.20 1.48
C THR A 454 6.39 3.80 0.99
N THR A 455 6.46 4.92 0.28
CA THR A 455 5.31 5.61 -0.30
C THR A 455 4.64 4.74 -1.37
N ILE A 456 5.43 4.13 -2.24
CA ILE A 456 4.94 3.21 -3.27
C ILE A 456 4.23 2.03 -2.62
N THR A 457 4.86 1.36 -1.65
CA THR A 457 4.26 0.22 -0.92
C THR A 457 2.96 0.61 -0.23
N SER A 458 2.91 1.76 0.44
CA SER A 458 1.69 2.28 1.07
C SER A 458 0.57 2.55 0.05
N LYS A 459 0.91 3.14 -1.10
CA LYS A 459 -0.07 3.43 -2.17
C LYS A 459 -0.59 2.18 -2.86
N ILE A 460 0.24 1.15 -3.04
CA ILE A 460 -0.22 -0.17 -3.50
C ILE A 460 -1.30 -0.70 -2.56
N ILE A 461 -1.03 -0.73 -1.25
CA ILE A 461 -1.99 -1.21 -0.24
C ILE A 461 -3.27 -0.38 -0.23
N GLN A 462 -3.16 0.95 -0.35
CA GLN A 462 -4.32 1.84 -0.39
C GLN A 462 -5.25 1.49 -1.56
N ASN A 463 -4.70 1.36 -2.77
CA ASN A 463 -5.50 1.07 -3.95
C ASN A 463 -6.04 -0.37 -3.93
N GLN A 464 -5.30 -1.32 -3.33
CA GLN A 464 -5.75 -2.71 -3.12
C GLN A 464 -6.94 -2.84 -2.16
N LYS A 465 -7.12 -1.91 -1.21
CA LYS A 465 -8.28 -1.92 -0.31
C LYS A 465 -9.59 -1.72 -1.07
N GLU A 466 -9.57 -0.85 -2.07
CA GLU A 466 -10.73 -0.55 -2.92
C GLU A 466 -10.78 -1.45 -4.18
N ASN A 467 -9.82 -2.36 -4.35
CA ASN A 467 -9.68 -3.25 -5.51
C ASN A 467 -9.74 -2.51 -6.87
N ILE A 468 -9.19 -1.30 -6.91
CA ILE A 468 -9.16 -0.46 -8.12
C ILE A 468 -8.11 -1.04 -9.08
N PRO A 469 -8.41 -1.26 -10.38
CA PRO A 469 -7.41 -1.80 -11.31
C PRO A 469 -6.32 -0.78 -11.64
N ILE A 470 -5.09 -1.26 -11.86
CA ILE A 470 -3.86 -0.43 -11.96
C ILE A 470 -3.92 0.68 -13.01
N HIS A 471 -4.61 0.48 -14.14
CA HIS A 471 -4.71 1.51 -15.18
C HIS A 471 -5.42 2.80 -14.70
N LYS A 472 -6.20 2.71 -13.62
CA LYS A 472 -6.90 3.84 -12.98
C LYS A 472 -6.10 4.49 -11.85
N TRP A 473 -4.92 3.99 -11.51
CA TRP A 473 -4.14 4.55 -10.41
C TRP A 473 -3.45 5.84 -10.86
N ASP A 474 -3.51 6.84 -9.98
CA ASP A 474 -2.64 8.01 -10.07
C ASP A 474 -1.21 7.64 -9.67
N LEU A 475 -0.22 8.29 -10.30
CA LEU A 475 1.17 8.16 -9.86
C LEU A 475 1.32 8.63 -8.42
N ALA A 476 2.17 7.93 -7.65
CA ALA A 476 2.46 8.34 -6.29
C ALA A 476 3.33 9.61 -6.31
N LYS A 477 2.71 10.76 -6.03
CA LYS A 477 3.38 12.08 -6.09
C LYS A 477 3.87 12.61 -4.75
N ASN A 478 3.22 12.19 -3.67
CA ASN A 478 3.42 12.74 -2.33
C ASN A 478 3.95 11.64 -1.42
N SER A 479 5.02 11.93 -0.68
CA SER A 479 5.61 10.97 0.26
C SER A 479 4.71 10.71 1.45
N VAL A 480 4.73 9.47 1.95
CA VAL A 480 4.08 9.09 3.22
C VAL A 480 5.09 9.22 4.37
N LEU A 481 4.64 9.71 5.52
CA LEU A 481 5.46 9.80 6.73
C LEU A 481 5.77 8.39 7.27
N ILE A 482 7.01 8.17 7.71
CA ILE A 482 7.37 6.91 8.37
C ILE A 482 6.81 6.92 9.79
N ASN A 483 5.85 6.02 10.07
CA ASN A 483 5.11 5.96 11.32
C ASN A 483 5.99 5.72 12.56
N ASN A 484 7.11 4.99 12.41
CA ASN A 484 8.03 4.73 13.50
C ASN A 484 9.50 4.73 13.04
N PRO A 485 10.12 5.91 12.90
CA PRO A 485 11.51 6.02 12.42
C PRO A 485 12.51 5.27 13.30
N SER A 486 12.19 5.07 14.58
CA SER A 486 13.03 4.32 15.53
C SER A 486 13.16 2.82 15.23
N LYS A 487 12.55 2.31 14.17
CA LYS A 487 12.71 0.92 13.70
C LYS A 487 13.48 0.83 12.38
N LEU A 488 13.84 1.97 11.78
CA LEU A 488 14.62 1.98 10.55
C LEU A 488 16.05 1.54 10.81
N LEU A 489 16.59 0.78 9.87
CA LEU A 489 17.99 0.38 9.85
C LEU A 489 18.84 1.39 9.07
N VAL A 490 20.13 1.41 9.34
CA VAL A 490 21.10 2.25 8.63
C VAL A 490 21.11 1.94 7.13
N GLU A 491 21.03 0.65 6.73
CA GLU A 491 21.06 0.25 5.32
C GLU A 491 19.91 0.83 4.47
N GLU A 492 18.83 1.23 5.14
CA GLU A 492 17.65 1.83 4.54
C GLU A 492 17.87 3.32 4.27
N CYS A 493 18.70 4.00 5.07
CA CYS A 493 18.89 5.44 5.00
C CYS A 493 20.23 5.84 4.38
N MET A 494 21.18 4.92 4.26
CA MET A 494 22.51 5.22 3.74
C MET A 494 22.51 5.51 2.24
N ASP A 495 23.33 6.48 1.85
CA ASP A 495 23.67 6.69 0.46
C ASP A 495 24.69 5.64 0.03
N ARG A 496 24.43 5.00 -1.11
CA ARG A 496 25.28 3.96 -1.70
C ARG A 496 26.15 4.50 -2.83
N TYR A 497 25.94 5.74 -3.27
CA TYR A 497 26.85 6.44 -4.17
C TYR A 497 28.02 7.01 -3.37
N ILE A 498 28.94 6.12 -3.02
CA ILE A 498 30.10 6.42 -2.18
C ILE A 498 31.21 7.09 -2.98
N TYR A 499 31.81 8.13 -2.39
CA TYR A 499 33.05 8.74 -2.88
C TYR A 499 34.15 8.48 -1.85
N SER A 500 35.25 7.89 -2.30
CA SER A 500 36.41 7.56 -1.47
C SER A 500 37.71 7.76 -2.24
N VAL A 501 38.82 7.83 -1.52
CA VAL A 501 40.19 7.90 -2.05
C VAL A 501 41.04 6.79 -1.44
N TYR A 502 42.07 6.36 -2.14
CA TYR A 502 43.04 5.41 -1.60
C TYR A 502 44.06 6.11 -0.70
N GLU A 503 44.54 5.41 0.32
CA GLU A 503 45.51 5.96 1.28
C GLU A 503 46.84 6.39 0.63
N HIS A 504 47.21 5.80 -0.51
CA HIS A 504 48.43 6.14 -1.26
C HIS A 504 48.23 7.19 -2.36
N GLU A 505 47.02 7.72 -2.53
CA GLU A 505 46.76 8.77 -3.52
C GLU A 505 47.21 10.15 -3.03
N SER A 506 47.34 11.09 -3.97
CA SER A 506 47.76 12.46 -3.68
C SER A 506 46.65 13.27 -3.02
N PHE A 507 47.04 14.20 -2.12
CA PHE A 507 46.09 15.14 -1.54
C PHE A 507 45.44 16.05 -2.60
N SER A 508 46.14 16.35 -3.69
CA SER A 508 45.61 17.13 -4.81
C SER A 508 44.35 16.50 -5.44
N LEU A 509 44.27 15.17 -5.54
CA LEU A 509 43.09 14.45 -6.02
C LEU A 509 41.93 14.59 -5.04
N ALA A 510 42.19 14.39 -3.74
CA ALA A 510 41.18 14.55 -2.70
C ALA A 510 40.55 15.95 -2.70
N ILE A 511 41.35 17.01 -2.91
CA ILE A 511 40.85 18.38 -3.05
C ILE A 511 39.94 18.53 -4.27
N LYS A 512 40.33 18.00 -5.44
CA LYS A 512 39.49 18.06 -6.64
C LYS A 512 38.16 17.34 -6.47
N ILE A 513 38.18 16.15 -5.86
CA ILE A 513 36.95 15.43 -5.52
C ILE A 513 36.08 16.27 -4.58
N ASN A 514 36.68 16.89 -3.56
CA ASN A 514 35.96 17.76 -2.63
C ASN A 514 35.36 18.99 -3.33
N ASP A 515 36.09 19.63 -4.25
CA ASP A 515 35.61 20.78 -5.03
C ASP A 515 34.40 20.41 -5.88
N TRP A 516 34.43 19.24 -6.53
CA TRP A 516 33.34 18.76 -7.39
C TRP A 516 32.11 18.35 -6.60
N LYS A 517 32.28 17.73 -5.43
CA LYS A 517 31.17 17.16 -4.65
C LYS A 517 30.67 18.06 -3.52
N LYS A 518 31.48 19.03 -3.09
CA LYS A 518 31.20 20.01 -2.02
C LYS A 518 30.75 19.36 -0.71
N HIS A 519 31.34 18.21 -0.36
CA HIS A 519 30.95 17.42 0.81
C HIS A 519 31.79 17.71 2.07
N ASN A 520 32.99 18.27 1.94
CA ASN A 520 33.93 18.56 3.03
C ASN A 520 34.24 17.35 3.93
N TYR A 521 34.12 16.16 3.36
CA TYR A 521 34.37 14.88 4.01
C TYR A 521 34.65 13.83 2.93
N ILE A 522 35.76 13.09 3.07
CA ILE A 522 36.11 11.98 2.18
C ILE A 522 36.57 10.79 3.01
N VAL A 523 36.04 9.61 2.70
CA VAL A 523 36.47 8.35 3.31
C VAL A 523 37.74 7.84 2.62
N VAL A 524 38.74 7.44 3.42
CA VAL A 524 39.98 6.86 2.91
C VAL A 524 39.93 5.34 3.06
N ILE A 525 40.22 4.64 1.97
CA ILE A 525 40.21 3.18 1.89
C ILE A 525 41.57 2.64 1.43
N ASN A 526 41.82 1.35 1.66
CA ASN A 526 42.91 0.64 1.00
C ASN A 526 42.45 -0.02 -0.30
N ILE A 527 43.38 -0.65 -1.03
CA ILE A 527 43.12 -1.36 -2.29
C ILE A 527 42.08 -2.50 -2.18
N LYS A 528 41.81 -2.99 -0.96
CA LYS A 528 40.80 -4.03 -0.69
C LYS A 528 39.43 -3.44 -0.35
N GLY A 529 39.26 -2.12 -0.44
CA GLY A 529 38.01 -1.41 -0.09
C GLY A 529 37.76 -1.27 1.42
N LYS A 530 38.75 -1.57 2.27
CA LYS A 530 38.61 -1.44 3.72
C LYS A 530 38.89 -0.01 4.15
N ILE A 531 38.10 0.51 5.08
CA ILE A 531 38.30 1.85 5.64
C ILE A 531 39.61 1.92 6.44
N THR A 532 40.46 2.90 6.14
CA THR A 532 41.74 3.14 6.83
C THR A 532 41.83 4.53 7.46
N GLY A 533 41.05 5.50 6.96
CA GLY A 533 41.00 6.84 7.53
C GLY A 533 39.86 7.70 6.99
N GLU A 534 39.88 8.98 7.36
CA GLU A 534 38.98 10.01 6.84
C GLU A 534 39.72 11.35 6.64
N LEU A 535 39.26 12.12 5.66
CA LEU A 535 39.64 13.51 5.44
C LEU A 535 38.46 14.41 5.80
N THR A 536 38.55 15.08 6.94
CA THR A 536 37.51 16.00 7.42
C THR A 536 37.74 17.42 6.91
N LYS A 537 36.75 18.30 7.07
CA LYS A 537 36.81 19.70 6.61
C LYS A 537 38.10 20.42 7.01
N ASP A 538 38.53 20.27 8.26
CA ASP A 538 39.75 20.87 8.79
C ASP A 538 41.02 20.45 8.05
N ILE A 539 41.09 19.21 7.55
CA ILE A 539 42.20 18.73 6.72
C ILE A 539 42.07 19.31 5.30
N LEU A 540 40.88 19.19 4.70
CA LEU A 540 40.62 19.62 3.32
C LEU A 540 40.77 21.13 3.11
N THR A 541 40.60 21.93 4.17
CA THR A 541 40.76 23.40 4.11
C THR A 541 42.05 23.89 4.78
N ASN A 542 42.98 23.00 5.15
CA ASN A 542 44.22 23.40 5.80
C ASN A 542 45.16 24.12 4.81
N ASN A 543 45.49 25.38 5.08
CA ASN A 543 46.32 26.21 4.19
C ASN A 543 47.73 25.64 3.93
N GLU A 544 48.36 24.99 4.91
CA GLU A 544 49.69 24.38 4.74
C GLU A 544 49.60 23.18 3.81
N PHE A 545 48.61 22.31 4.03
CA PHE A 545 48.39 21.14 3.17
C PHE A 545 48.02 21.56 1.75
N LEU A 546 47.23 22.63 1.59
CA LEU A 546 46.84 23.15 0.26
C LEU A 546 48.04 23.69 -0.52
N LYS A 547 48.98 24.39 0.13
CA LYS A 547 50.22 24.88 -0.49
C LYS A 547 51.09 23.73 -1.03
N GLN A 548 51.09 22.59 -0.34
CA GLN A 548 51.92 21.43 -0.68
C GLN A 548 51.12 20.26 -1.25
N LYS A 549 49.89 20.49 -1.72
CA LYS A 549 48.94 19.43 -2.10
C LYS A 549 49.45 18.42 -3.14
N ASN A 550 50.40 18.81 -3.97
CA ASN A 550 51.00 17.93 -4.99
C ASN A 550 52.11 17.02 -4.43
N LYS A 551 52.60 17.27 -3.22
CA LYS A 551 53.68 16.53 -2.55
C LYS A 551 53.19 15.64 -1.41
N ILE A 552 51.95 15.83 -0.96
CA ILE A 552 51.38 15.12 0.19
C ILE A 552 50.65 13.85 -0.26
N ILE A 553 50.92 12.74 0.43
CA ILE A 553 50.18 11.48 0.32
C ILE A 553 49.10 11.47 1.41
N ILE A 554 47.89 11.00 1.06
CA ILE A 554 46.73 11.00 1.97
C ILE A 554 47.00 10.27 3.29
N LYS A 555 47.70 9.13 3.29
CA LYS A 555 48.01 8.34 4.50
C LYS A 555 48.73 9.15 5.59
N ASP A 556 49.47 10.18 5.21
CA ASP A 556 50.33 10.96 6.12
C ASP A 556 49.55 12.06 6.84
N ILE A 557 48.39 12.47 6.30
CA ILE A 557 47.55 13.55 6.82
C ILE A 557 46.14 13.12 7.26
N MET A 558 45.71 11.89 6.92
CA MET A 558 44.37 11.40 7.25
C MET A 558 44.17 11.19 8.76
N LYS A 559 42.93 11.36 9.21
CA LYS A 559 42.53 10.88 10.55
C LYS A 559 42.36 9.38 10.51
N LYS A 560 43.11 8.67 11.36
CA LYS A 560 43.02 7.21 11.52
C LYS A 560 41.82 6.84 12.39
N ASN A 561 41.30 5.63 12.18
CA ASN A 561 40.18 5.06 12.95
C ASN A 561 38.90 5.91 12.93
N PRO A 562 38.31 6.18 11.74
CA PRO A 562 37.08 6.94 11.63
C PRO A 562 35.95 6.27 12.43
N VAL A 563 35.02 7.09 12.93
CA VAL A 563 33.82 6.59 13.59
C VAL A 563 32.91 5.97 12.53
N THR A 564 32.54 4.70 12.68
CA THR A 564 31.71 3.97 11.71
C THR A 564 30.45 3.41 12.36
N ILE A 565 29.51 2.95 11.54
CA ILE A 565 28.29 2.27 11.96
C ILE A 565 28.00 1.07 11.05
N LYS A 566 27.34 0.03 11.56
CA LYS A 566 26.94 -1.11 10.75
C LYS A 566 25.60 -0.87 10.01
N PRO A 567 25.37 -1.51 8.86
CA PRO A 567 24.13 -1.39 8.09
C PRO A 567 22.88 -1.89 8.84
N ASP A 568 23.02 -2.86 9.72
CA ASP A 568 21.94 -3.49 10.50
C ASP A 568 21.66 -2.79 11.84
N GLU A 569 22.39 -1.72 12.16
CA GLU A 569 22.11 -0.89 13.33
C GLU A 569 20.90 0.03 13.13
N ASN A 570 20.33 0.48 14.24
CA ASN A 570 19.17 1.37 14.25
C ASN A 570 19.55 2.81 13.88
N ILE A 571 18.67 3.48 13.14
CA ILE A 571 18.89 4.88 12.74
C ILE A 571 19.01 5.84 13.93
N LEU A 572 18.36 5.57 15.07
CA LEU A 572 18.52 6.37 16.28
C LEU A 572 19.92 6.24 16.89
N THR A 573 20.57 5.09 16.72
CA THR A 573 21.97 4.92 17.11
C THR A 573 22.84 5.83 16.27
N ALA A 574 22.59 5.91 14.96
CA ALA A 574 23.27 6.84 14.05
C ALA A 574 23.07 8.30 14.47
N VAL A 575 21.82 8.71 14.73
CA VAL A 575 21.47 10.07 15.19
C VAL A 575 22.19 10.42 16.50
N LYS A 576 22.18 9.52 17.48
CA LYS A 576 22.89 9.71 18.76
C LYS A 576 24.40 9.82 18.55
N LEU A 577 24.96 9.00 17.68
CA LEU A 577 26.39 8.98 17.40
C LEU A 577 26.85 10.28 16.73
N ILE A 578 26.13 10.71 15.70
CA ILE A 578 26.33 11.98 14.99
C ILE A 578 26.24 13.17 15.94
N LYS A 579 25.21 13.23 16.79
CA LYS A 579 25.05 14.31 17.77
C LYS A 579 26.16 14.31 18.83
N ARG A 580 26.46 13.15 19.42
CA ARG A 580 27.48 13.01 20.49
C ARG A 580 28.88 13.34 20.00
N LYS A 581 29.21 12.95 18.76
CA LYS A 581 30.55 13.13 18.17
C LYS A 581 30.63 14.36 17.27
N LYS A 582 29.55 15.16 17.16
CA LYS A 582 29.44 16.35 16.29
C LYS A 582 29.85 16.08 14.85
N LEU A 583 29.43 14.94 14.31
CA LEU A 583 29.75 14.51 12.95
C LEU A 583 28.73 15.10 11.97
N GLU A 584 29.14 15.37 10.73
CA GLU A 584 28.22 15.71 9.64
C GLU A 584 27.93 14.51 8.73
N MET A 585 28.86 13.54 8.69
CA MET A 585 28.74 12.30 7.96
C MET A 585 29.23 11.12 8.80
N LEU A 586 28.69 9.94 8.52
CA LEU A 586 28.99 8.70 9.24
C LEU A 586 29.16 7.56 8.22
N PRO A 587 30.39 7.06 8.00
CA PRO A 587 30.66 5.92 7.13
C PRO A 587 29.96 4.66 7.64
N VAL A 588 29.32 3.94 6.72
CA VAL A 588 28.70 2.65 6.97
C VAL A 588 29.64 1.55 6.53
N VAL A 589 29.91 0.60 7.43
CA VAL A 589 30.91 -0.44 7.25
C VAL A 589 30.33 -1.82 7.58
N GLU A 590 30.55 -2.77 6.67
CA GLU A 590 30.21 -4.18 6.86
C GLU A 590 31.45 -5.03 6.56
N ASN A 591 31.84 -5.94 7.46
CA ASN A 591 33.04 -6.77 7.29
C ASN A 591 34.33 -5.99 6.98
N LYS A 592 34.47 -4.79 7.58
CA LYS A 592 35.54 -3.80 7.36
C LYS A 592 35.50 -3.10 5.99
N LEU A 593 34.59 -3.46 5.09
CA LEU A 593 34.41 -2.82 3.80
C LEU A 593 33.53 -1.58 3.93
N PHE A 594 33.91 -0.51 3.24
CA PHE A 594 33.10 0.70 3.14
C PHE A 594 31.97 0.50 2.12
N ILE A 595 30.71 0.57 2.57
CA ILE A 595 29.54 0.18 1.75
C ILE A 595 28.49 1.30 1.59
N GLY A 596 28.64 2.41 2.30
CA GLY A 596 27.68 3.50 2.26
C GLY A 596 28.06 4.64 3.20
N ILE A 597 27.33 5.75 3.11
CA ILE A 597 27.52 6.90 4.00
C ILE A 597 26.17 7.44 4.47
N LEU A 598 26.07 7.79 5.75
CA LEU A 598 24.95 8.52 6.30
C LEU A 598 25.30 10.00 6.43
N GLN A 599 24.45 10.88 5.94
CA GLN A 599 24.63 12.33 6.07
C GLN A 599 23.62 12.88 7.09
N LYS A 600 24.09 13.69 8.03
CA LYS A 600 23.28 14.27 9.11
C LYS A 600 22.03 14.98 8.59
N LYS A 601 22.13 15.74 7.49
CA LYS A 601 20.99 16.45 6.88
C LYS A 601 19.81 15.55 6.48
N PHE A 602 20.03 14.25 6.26
CA PHE A 602 18.96 13.28 5.96
C PHE A 602 18.40 12.60 7.22
N LEU A 603 19.04 12.85 8.37
CA LEU A 603 18.68 12.32 9.68
C LEU A 603 18.02 13.38 10.58
N THR A 604 18.07 14.66 10.22
CA THR A 604 17.45 15.78 10.96
C THR A 604 15.95 15.58 11.18
N GLN A 605 15.25 14.98 10.21
CA GLN A 605 13.84 14.57 10.36
C GLN A 605 13.61 13.55 11.50
N TYR A 606 14.66 12.89 11.97
CA TYR A 606 14.65 11.94 13.10
C TYR A 606 15.28 12.52 14.37
N GLU A 607 15.88 13.72 14.31
CA GLU A 607 16.51 14.41 15.45
C GLU A 607 15.49 14.98 16.44
N TYR A 608 14.28 15.28 15.97
CA TYR A 608 13.17 15.82 16.77
C TYR A 608 12.16 14.75 17.17
N ALA A 609 12.59 13.77 17.95
CA ALA A 609 11.68 13.12 18.89
C ALA A 609 11.55 13.99 20.15
N SER A 610 11.04 15.22 20.01
CA SER A 610 10.50 15.99 21.14
C SER A 610 9.10 15.43 21.44
N PRO A 611 8.71 15.25 22.72
CA PRO A 611 7.46 14.59 23.04
C PRO A 611 6.29 15.36 22.47
N SER A 612 5.51 14.69 21.62
CA SER A 612 4.18 15.13 21.25
C SER A 612 3.40 15.56 22.49
N LEU A 613 2.60 16.64 22.37
CA LEU A 613 1.76 17.17 23.45
C LEU A 613 0.85 16.11 24.09
N LEU A 614 0.53 15.07 23.31
CA LEU A 614 0.01 13.79 23.77
C LEU A 614 1.16 12.78 23.75
N SER A 615 1.48 12.14 24.86
CA SER A 615 2.47 11.06 24.88
C SER A 615 2.14 9.97 23.85
N LYS A 616 3.14 9.21 23.39
CA LYS A 616 2.93 8.07 22.48
C LYS A 616 1.82 7.13 22.98
N LYS A 617 1.70 6.95 24.29
CA LYS A 617 0.64 6.17 24.96
C LYS A 617 -0.76 6.78 24.82
N GLU A 618 -0.88 8.10 24.83
CA GLU A 618 -2.15 8.83 24.68
C GLU A 618 -2.61 8.90 23.22
N ILE A 619 -1.66 9.00 22.27
CA ILE A 619 -1.92 8.91 20.83
C ILE A 619 -2.34 7.49 20.46
N LEU A 620 -1.61 6.46 20.91
CA LEU A 620 -1.96 5.06 20.68
C LEU A 620 -3.33 4.68 21.26
N LYS A 621 -3.73 5.29 22.39
CA LYS A 621 -5.06 5.06 22.97
C LYS A 621 -6.20 5.71 22.16
N ASN A 622 -5.90 6.71 21.33
CA ASN A 622 -6.89 7.53 20.62
C ASN A 622 -6.60 7.67 19.11
N GLU A 623 -5.87 6.72 18.52
CA GLU A 623 -5.34 6.81 17.15
C GLU A 623 -6.45 6.98 16.10
N GLU A 624 -7.59 6.30 16.28
CA GLU A 624 -8.76 6.44 15.40
C GLU A 624 -9.43 7.82 15.50
N ARG A 625 -9.23 8.55 16.60
CA ARG A 625 -9.91 9.81 16.90
C ARG A 625 -9.14 11.03 16.40
N ILE A 626 -7.81 10.98 16.41
CA ILE A 626 -6.97 12.12 16.03
C ILE A 626 -6.71 12.06 14.53
N LEU A 627 -7.24 13.03 13.77
CA LEU A 627 -7.01 13.15 12.32
C LEU A 627 -5.63 13.73 12.00
N GLY A 628 -5.08 14.52 12.91
CA GLY A 628 -3.79 15.17 12.77
C GLY A 628 -3.44 15.95 14.03
N ASN A 629 -2.15 16.02 14.35
CA ASN A 629 -1.60 16.84 15.42
C ASN A 629 -0.32 17.48 14.88
N TYR A 630 -0.45 18.67 14.32
CA TYR A 630 0.61 19.35 13.58
C TYR A 630 1.18 20.51 14.40
N HIS A 631 2.51 20.56 14.54
CA HIS A 631 3.25 21.59 15.26
C HIS A 631 4.70 21.68 14.76
N SER A 632 5.33 22.86 14.84
CA SER A 632 6.78 23.01 14.60
C SER A 632 7.61 23.06 15.89
N GLY A 633 6.98 22.89 17.06
CA GLY A 633 7.64 23.01 18.37
C GLY A 633 7.67 24.45 18.92
N GLU A 634 7.27 25.43 18.11
CA GLU A 634 7.16 26.83 18.50
C GLU A 634 6.04 27.09 19.50
N LYS A 635 6.25 28.03 20.44
CA LYS A 635 5.23 28.41 21.42
C LYS A 635 4.14 29.24 20.73
N GLY A 636 2.88 28.83 20.87
CA GLY A 636 1.75 29.55 20.30
C GLY A 636 0.39 29.01 20.74
N LYS A 637 -0.67 29.51 20.09
CA LYS A 637 -2.05 29.07 20.34
C LYS A 637 -2.25 27.61 19.92
N THR A 638 -3.21 26.94 20.53
CA THR A 638 -3.63 25.58 20.15
C THR A 638 -5.04 25.65 19.59
N ILE A 639 -5.19 25.27 18.33
CA ILE A 639 -6.49 25.22 17.67
C ILE A 639 -6.92 23.76 17.52
N ILE A 640 -8.08 23.45 18.08
CA ILE A 640 -8.68 22.12 18.02
C ILE A 640 -9.86 22.20 17.05
N PHE A 641 -9.78 21.47 15.95
CA PHE A 641 -10.89 21.28 15.03
C PHE A 641 -11.63 19.98 15.37
N MET A 642 -12.90 20.09 15.72
CA MET A 642 -13.82 18.97 15.91
C MET A 642 -14.60 18.74 14.61
N CYS A 643 -14.75 17.49 14.20
CA CYS A 643 -15.55 17.13 13.02
C CYS A 643 -16.35 15.86 13.26
N GLY A 644 -17.49 15.71 12.56
CA GLY A 644 -18.30 14.50 12.61
C GLY A 644 -18.87 14.22 14.00
N ILE A 645 -19.23 15.27 14.76
CA ILE A 645 -19.87 15.08 16.07
C ILE A 645 -21.25 14.41 15.95
N HIS A 646 -21.95 14.69 14.86
CA HIS A 646 -23.17 13.98 14.46
C HIS A 646 -22.88 12.77 13.56
N GLY A 647 -21.65 12.32 13.33
CA GLY A 647 -21.40 11.11 12.51
C GLY A 647 -21.55 11.29 10.99
N ASN A 648 -22.69 11.75 10.49
CA ASN A 648 -23.02 11.83 9.06
C ASN A 648 -22.48 13.08 8.33
N GLU A 649 -21.73 13.94 9.02
CA GLU A 649 -21.16 15.19 8.48
C GLU A 649 -19.68 15.01 8.11
N LEU A 650 -19.42 14.48 6.92
CA LEU A 650 -18.07 14.06 6.53
C LEU A 650 -17.21 15.16 5.88
N SER A 651 -17.78 16.31 5.53
CA SER A 651 -17.04 17.34 4.78
C SER A 651 -15.90 17.95 5.59
N GLY A 652 -16.12 18.24 6.88
CA GLY A 652 -15.08 18.75 7.78
C GLY A 652 -13.94 17.75 8.01
N LYS A 653 -14.27 16.45 8.11
CA LYS A 653 -13.27 15.36 8.18
C LYS A 653 -12.38 15.32 6.94
N LYS A 654 -12.97 15.44 5.75
CA LYS A 654 -12.22 15.47 4.48
C LYS A 654 -11.37 16.74 4.37
N ALA A 655 -11.93 17.90 4.70
CA ALA A 655 -11.22 19.18 4.67
C ALA A 655 -10.01 19.20 5.62
N LEU A 656 -10.17 18.72 6.87
CA LEU A 656 -9.05 18.63 7.81
C LEU A 656 -7.94 17.71 7.31
N LYS A 657 -8.28 16.56 6.74
CA LYS A 657 -7.27 15.68 6.10
C LYS A 657 -6.52 16.42 4.99
N ASN A 658 -7.21 17.17 4.14
CA ASN A 658 -6.56 17.96 3.08
C ASN A 658 -5.60 19.00 3.66
N VAL A 659 -6.01 19.72 4.72
CA VAL A 659 -5.17 20.73 5.39
C VAL A 659 -3.94 20.09 6.03
N PHE A 660 -4.10 19.03 6.83
CA PHE A 660 -2.95 18.35 7.45
C PHE A 660 -2.00 17.79 6.39
N ASN A 661 -2.53 17.14 5.34
CA ASN A 661 -1.73 16.66 4.23
C ASN A 661 -0.94 17.79 3.55
N TYR A 662 -1.53 18.97 3.37
CA TYR A 662 -0.84 20.12 2.78
C TYR A 662 0.26 20.65 3.70
N LEU A 663 -0.03 20.84 4.99
CA LEU A 663 0.94 21.33 5.96
C LEU A 663 2.15 20.40 6.07
N GLU A 664 1.90 19.08 6.13
CA GLU A 664 2.94 18.05 6.18
C GLU A 664 3.73 17.99 4.86
N LYS A 665 3.04 18.01 3.72
CA LYS A 665 3.67 17.94 2.39
C LYS A 665 4.60 19.12 2.12
N GLU A 666 4.17 20.34 2.43
CA GLU A 666 4.95 21.55 2.19
C GLU A 666 5.87 21.90 3.37
N SER A 667 5.88 21.07 4.42
CA SER A 667 6.69 21.25 5.65
C SER A 667 6.54 22.65 6.24
N ILE A 668 5.29 23.12 6.33
CA ILE A 668 4.98 24.48 6.75
C ILE A 668 5.27 24.67 8.24
N GLU A 669 6.07 25.67 8.60
CA GLU A 669 6.26 26.04 9.99
C GLU A 669 5.00 26.71 10.56
N VAL A 670 4.57 26.29 11.76
CA VAL A 670 3.35 26.79 12.41
C VAL A 670 3.64 27.38 13.79
N LEU A 671 3.10 28.56 14.07
CA LEU A 671 3.23 29.17 15.40
C LEU A 671 2.16 28.64 16.36
N GLY A 672 2.42 27.47 16.94
CA GLY A 672 1.53 26.80 17.88
C GLY A 672 1.17 25.37 17.45
N ASN A 673 -0.06 24.93 17.77
CA ASN A 673 -0.51 23.56 17.51
C ASN A 673 -1.86 23.53 16.79
N ILE A 674 -1.99 22.62 15.84
CA ILE A 674 -3.23 22.36 15.11
C ILE A 674 -3.62 20.90 15.36
N ILE A 675 -4.79 20.68 15.95
CA ILE A 675 -5.25 19.34 16.34
C ILE A 675 -6.60 19.07 15.67
N GLY A 676 -6.71 17.99 14.93
CA GLY A 676 -7.97 17.52 14.33
C GLY A 676 -8.53 16.34 15.11
N ILE A 677 -9.78 16.43 15.56
CA ILE A 677 -10.45 15.42 16.38
C ILE A 677 -11.74 14.99 15.69
N GLN A 678 -12.00 13.68 15.67
CA GLN A 678 -13.28 13.09 15.26
C GLN A 678 -14.20 12.91 16.45
N GLY A 679 -15.47 13.24 16.24
CA GLY A 679 -16.55 13.07 17.19
C GLY A 679 -17.01 11.62 17.33
N ASN A 680 -18.17 11.28 16.77
CA ASN A 680 -18.79 9.97 16.98
C ASN A 680 -18.25 8.92 16.00
N LEU A 681 -17.23 8.15 16.38
CA LEU A 681 -16.50 7.26 15.46
C LEU A 681 -17.39 6.21 14.79
N LYS A 682 -18.22 5.52 15.58
CA LYS A 682 -19.13 4.49 15.06
C LYS A 682 -20.22 5.08 14.16
N ALA A 683 -20.75 6.25 14.49
CA ALA A 683 -21.72 6.93 13.64
C ALA A 683 -21.08 7.46 12.35
N ILE A 684 -19.81 7.92 12.39
CA ILE A 684 -19.02 8.26 11.21
C ILE A 684 -18.85 7.06 10.28
N GLU A 685 -18.54 5.88 10.82
CA GLU A 685 -18.39 4.64 10.05
C GLU A 685 -19.70 4.26 9.34
N LYS A 686 -20.81 4.32 10.06
CA LYS A 686 -22.15 4.01 9.52
C LYS A 686 -22.77 5.14 8.67
N LYS A 687 -22.19 6.34 8.70
CA LYS A 687 -22.76 7.56 8.10
C LYS A 687 -24.15 7.90 8.66
N GLU A 688 -24.37 7.62 9.94
CA GLU A 688 -25.62 7.90 10.66
C GLU A 688 -25.45 9.13 11.57
N ARG A 689 -26.56 9.77 11.98
CA ARG A 689 -26.52 10.96 12.87
C ARG A 689 -26.01 10.63 14.29
N TYR A 690 -26.37 9.45 14.77
CA TYR A 690 -25.94 8.87 16.03
C TYR A 690 -26.40 7.40 16.08
N ILE A 691 -25.88 6.64 17.04
CA ILE A 691 -26.24 5.25 17.30
C ILE A 691 -27.38 5.17 18.32
N ASP A 692 -27.16 5.65 19.55
CA ASP A 692 -28.16 5.53 20.63
C ASP A 692 -28.80 6.87 20.99
N VAL A 693 -28.01 7.94 21.08
CA VAL A 693 -28.46 9.31 21.41
C VAL A 693 -27.60 10.35 20.71
N ASP A 694 -28.12 11.54 20.43
CA ASP A 694 -27.33 12.60 19.78
C ASP A 694 -26.17 13.08 20.68
N LEU A 695 -24.92 12.79 20.27
CA LEU A 695 -23.69 13.17 20.97
C LEU A 695 -23.62 14.68 21.23
N ASN A 696 -24.13 15.50 20.31
CA ASN A 696 -24.12 16.96 20.42
C ASN A 696 -25.33 17.51 21.23
N ARG A 697 -25.99 16.66 22.03
CA ARG A 697 -27.07 17.05 22.96
C ARG A 697 -26.87 16.56 24.40
N ILE A 698 -25.77 15.83 24.65
CA ILE A 698 -25.46 15.22 25.95
C ILE A 698 -24.30 15.90 26.70
N TRP A 699 -23.76 17.03 26.20
CA TRP A 699 -22.69 17.80 26.84
C TRP A 699 -23.21 18.69 27.99
N LYS A 700 -23.76 18.06 29.04
CA LYS A 700 -24.33 18.75 30.21
C LYS A 700 -23.46 18.54 31.45
N GLN A 701 -23.37 19.53 32.33
CA GLN A 701 -22.60 19.41 33.58
C GLN A 701 -23.02 18.21 34.44
N LYS A 702 -24.32 17.86 34.45
CA LYS A 702 -24.84 16.64 35.09
C LYS A 702 -24.13 15.37 34.57
N ASN A 703 -23.97 15.24 33.26
CA ASN A 703 -23.34 14.07 32.65
C ASN A 703 -21.83 14.03 32.95
N ILE A 704 -21.16 15.18 32.99
CA ILE A 704 -19.75 15.27 33.39
C ILE A 704 -19.56 14.89 34.86
N ASN A 705 -20.48 15.29 35.74
CA ASN A 705 -20.45 14.89 37.15
C ASN A 705 -20.66 13.37 37.30
N LEU A 706 -21.56 12.78 36.50
CA LEU A 706 -21.76 11.32 36.47
C LEU A 706 -20.53 10.58 35.93
N LEU A 707 -19.88 11.10 34.89
CA LEU A 707 -18.62 10.60 34.34
C LEU A 707 -17.53 10.53 35.42
N LYS A 708 -17.34 11.62 36.18
CA LYS A 708 -16.36 11.69 37.27
C LYS A 708 -16.66 10.71 38.41
N LYS A 709 -17.94 10.37 38.63
CA LYS A 709 -18.38 9.38 39.63
C LYS A 709 -18.39 7.94 39.11
N GLY A 710 -17.99 7.69 37.85
CA GLY A 710 -18.06 6.36 37.24
C GLY A 710 -19.47 5.84 37.01
N LYS A 711 -20.49 6.71 37.02
CA LYS A 711 -21.93 6.36 36.91
C LYS A 711 -22.54 6.83 35.58
N LEU A 712 -21.74 6.97 34.54
CA LEU A 712 -22.23 7.38 33.22
C LEU A 712 -22.91 6.20 32.52
N SER A 713 -23.93 6.48 31.71
CA SER A 713 -24.63 5.46 30.91
C SER A 713 -23.68 4.69 29.99
N ASP A 714 -23.96 3.39 29.77
CA ASP A 714 -23.16 2.51 28.89
C ASP A 714 -23.47 2.63 27.39
N LYS A 715 -24.44 3.48 27.03
CA LYS A 715 -24.78 3.80 25.64
C LYS A 715 -23.57 4.38 24.89
N HIS A 716 -23.53 4.14 23.58
CA HIS A 716 -22.40 4.44 22.70
C HIS A 716 -21.91 5.90 22.83
N GLU A 717 -22.80 6.88 22.69
CA GLU A 717 -22.37 8.29 22.72
C GLU A 717 -21.88 8.78 24.08
N TYR A 718 -22.25 8.13 25.18
CA TYR A 718 -21.69 8.47 26.49
C TYR A 718 -20.22 8.01 26.61
N LYS A 719 -19.86 6.90 25.94
CA LYS A 719 -18.46 6.46 25.80
C LYS A 719 -17.68 7.42 24.89
N GLU A 720 -18.28 7.85 23.78
CA GLU A 720 -17.70 8.88 22.90
C GLU A 720 -17.46 10.20 23.66
N LEU A 721 -18.45 10.67 24.43
CA LEU A 721 -18.34 11.85 25.28
C LEU A 721 -17.17 11.71 26.26
N LYS A 722 -17.04 10.55 26.93
CA LYS A 722 -15.93 10.30 27.85
C LYS A 722 -14.58 10.42 27.16
N ASN A 723 -14.40 9.74 26.04
CA ASN A 723 -13.14 9.74 25.30
C ASN A 723 -12.76 11.13 24.81
N ILE A 724 -13.72 11.89 24.26
CA ILE A 724 -13.47 13.27 23.80
C ILE A 724 -13.17 14.20 24.99
N TYR A 725 -13.90 14.06 26.09
CA TYR A 725 -13.71 14.87 27.30
C TYR A 725 -12.32 14.65 27.91
N ASP A 726 -11.92 13.39 28.07
CA ASP A 726 -10.61 13.02 28.61
C ASP A 726 -9.49 13.55 27.71
N LEU A 727 -9.61 13.39 26.38
CA LEU A 727 -8.63 13.87 25.41
C LEU A 727 -8.46 15.39 25.45
N ILE A 728 -9.56 16.16 25.46
CA ILE A 728 -9.49 17.62 25.48
C ILE A 728 -9.00 18.13 26.84
N ASN A 729 -9.33 17.46 27.96
CA ASN A 729 -8.80 17.86 29.26
C ASN A 729 -7.27 17.73 29.33
N ILE A 730 -6.68 16.69 28.73
CA ILE A 730 -5.21 16.57 28.64
C ILE A 730 -4.60 17.80 27.97
N ILE A 731 -5.25 18.34 26.93
CA ILE A 731 -4.78 19.55 26.23
C ILE A 731 -4.98 20.79 27.11
N ILE A 732 -6.14 20.90 27.78
CA ILE A 732 -6.46 22.03 28.68
C ILE A 732 -5.53 22.07 29.89
N GLU A 733 -5.13 20.93 30.45
CA GLU A 733 -4.20 20.87 31.58
C GLU A 733 -2.79 21.34 31.20
N LYS A 734 -2.40 21.17 29.93
CA LYS A 734 -1.07 21.52 29.41
C LYS A 734 -0.98 22.95 28.85
N LYS A 735 -2.10 23.69 28.73
CA LYS A 735 -2.16 25.02 28.10
C LYS A 735 -3.09 25.97 28.87
N LYS A 736 -2.81 27.27 28.84
CA LYS A 736 -3.74 28.27 29.41
C LYS A 736 -5.00 28.29 28.54
N LYS A 737 -6.19 28.30 29.17
CA LYS A 737 -7.49 28.29 28.47
C LYS A 737 -7.62 29.38 27.39
N LYS A 738 -7.06 30.57 27.62
CA LYS A 738 -7.05 31.69 26.66
C LYS A 738 -6.26 31.43 25.37
N ASP A 739 -5.36 30.44 25.39
CA ASP A 739 -4.54 30.06 24.25
C ASP A 739 -5.14 28.88 23.46
N ILE A 740 -6.32 28.38 23.87
CA ILE A 740 -7.04 27.28 23.23
C ILE A 740 -8.25 27.84 22.48
N ILE A 741 -8.40 27.43 21.22
CA ILE A 741 -9.55 27.76 20.38
C ILE A 741 -10.12 26.45 19.85
N ILE A 742 -11.43 26.26 19.96
CA ILE A 742 -12.15 25.09 19.45
C ILE A 742 -13.01 25.53 18.27
N ILE A 743 -12.84 24.88 17.12
CA ILE A 743 -13.66 25.07 15.93
C ILE A 743 -14.43 23.78 15.67
N ASP A 744 -15.75 23.85 15.70
CA ASP A 744 -16.66 22.72 15.53
C ASP A 744 -17.24 22.77 14.11
N LEU A 745 -16.82 21.83 13.25
CA LEU A 745 -17.16 21.79 11.83
C LEU A 745 -18.44 20.99 11.59
N HIS A 746 -19.48 21.67 11.09
CA HIS A 746 -20.82 21.11 10.84
C HIS A 746 -21.24 21.25 9.38
N ASN A 747 -22.30 20.54 9.03
CA ASN A 747 -23.05 20.72 7.79
C ASN A 747 -24.54 20.86 8.10
N THR A 748 -25.28 21.48 7.18
CA THR A 748 -26.75 21.53 7.26
C THR A 748 -27.40 20.79 6.09
N SER A 749 -28.68 20.45 6.21
CA SER A 749 -29.47 19.80 5.15
C SER A 749 -30.16 20.82 4.24
N SER A 750 -30.19 22.09 4.65
CA SER A 750 -30.86 23.18 3.93
C SER A 750 -29.93 23.89 2.95
N ALA A 751 -30.48 24.34 1.81
CA ALA A 751 -29.80 25.27 0.91
C ALA A 751 -29.40 26.57 1.63
N ASN A 752 -28.30 27.19 1.18
CA ASN A 752 -27.63 28.35 1.82
C ASN A 752 -27.12 28.08 3.25
N GLY A 753 -26.52 26.90 3.43
CA GLY A 753 -26.02 26.40 4.70
C GLY A 753 -24.68 26.93 5.21
N LEU A 754 -24.19 28.06 4.70
CA LEU A 754 -22.86 28.58 5.04
C LEU A 754 -22.97 29.71 6.07
N PHE A 755 -22.59 29.46 7.32
CA PHE A 755 -22.59 30.45 8.40
C PHE A 755 -21.69 30.04 9.58
N SER A 756 -21.53 30.93 10.57
CA SER A 756 -20.87 30.60 11.83
C SER A 756 -21.72 30.99 13.02
N ILE A 757 -21.60 30.22 14.11
CA ILE A 757 -22.24 30.54 15.39
C ILE A 757 -21.14 30.84 16.40
N ILE A 758 -21.31 31.95 17.13
CA ILE A 758 -20.35 32.44 18.13
C ILE A 758 -21.03 32.70 19.48
N ASN A 759 -20.23 32.77 20.54
CA ASN A 759 -20.73 33.10 21.88
C ASN A 759 -20.10 34.35 22.52
N SER A 760 -18.90 34.74 22.08
CA SER A 760 -18.17 35.88 22.64
C SER A 760 -17.70 36.89 21.58
N LYS A 761 -17.33 38.10 22.02
CA LYS A 761 -16.70 39.10 21.14
C LYS A 761 -15.36 38.63 20.58
N ASN A 762 -14.62 37.81 21.32
CA ASN A 762 -13.35 37.25 20.86
C ASN A 762 -13.57 36.27 19.69
N ASP A 763 -14.61 35.43 19.80
CA ASP A 763 -15.01 34.51 18.75
C ASP A 763 -15.44 35.25 17.47
N TYR A 764 -16.12 36.40 17.62
CA TYR A 764 -16.50 37.26 16.50
C TYR A 764 -15.29 37.71 15.66
N GLN A 765 -14.17 38.06 16.30
CA GLN A 765 -12.98 38.47 15.55
C GLN A 765 -12.40 37.35 14.68
N ILE A 766 -12.54 36.10 15.11
CA ILE A 766 -12.08 34.94 14.35
C ILE A 766 -13.11 34.61 13.25
N ALA A 767 -14.40 34.50 13.61
CA ALA A 767 -15.47 34.16 12.68
C ALA A 767 -15.63 35.20 11.55
N SER A 768 -15.44 36.49 11.84
CA SER A 768 -15.50 37.55 10.83
C SER A 768 -14.44 37.43 9.73
N SER A 769 -13.35 36.68 9.96
CA SER A 769 -12.35 36.41 8.91
C SER A 769 -12.88 35.51 7.79
N LEU A 770 -13.94 34.73 8.06
CA LEU A 770 -14.57 33.84 7.08
C LEU A 770 -15.40 34.60 6.04
N LYS A 771 -15.86 35.83 6.36
CA LYS A 771 -16.75 36.65 5.53
C LYS A 771 -18.07 35.96 5.18
N ILE A 772 -18.66 35.26 6.15
CA ILE A 772 -19.95 34.58 6.02
C ILE A 772 -20.92 35.11 7.08
N PRO A 773 -22.24 34.84 7.00
CA PRO A 773 -23.18 35.18 8.05
C PRO A 773 -22.74 34.66 9.43
N ILE A 774 -22.83 35.52 10.46
CA ILE A 774 -22.50 35.18 11.84
C ILE A 774 -23.75 35.27 12.69
N ILE A 775 -24.05 34.21 13.44
CA ILE A 775 -25.18 34.12 14.34
C ILE A 775 -24.68 34.14 15.78
N SER A 776 -25.21 35.05 16.57
CA SER A 776 -24.93 35.15 18.00
C SER A 776 -26.12 34.61 18.82
N ASN A 777 -25.87 34.41 20.12
CA ASN A 777 -26.91 34.19 21.14
C ASN A 777 -27.70 32.86 21.02
N LEU A 778 -27.32 31.96 20.11
CA LEU A 778 -27.96 30.64 19.98
C LEU A 778 -27.67 29.75 21.20
N PHE A 779 -26.42 29.71 21.68
CA PHE A 779 -26.02 28.87 22.82
C PHE A 779 -26.66 29.26 24.16
N LYS A 780 -27.13 30.51 24.32
CA LYS A 780 -27.92 30.88 25.52
C LYS A 780 -29.25 30.14 25.57
N LYS A 781 -29.80 29.75 24.42
CA LYS A 781 -31.10 29.09 24.29
C LYS A 781 -30.99 27.59 24.04
N LEU A 782 -29.89 27.12 23.46
CA LEU A 782 -29.64 25.71 23.14
C LEU A 782 -28.53 25.15 24.06
N LYS A 783 -28.93 24.43 25.11
CA LYS A 783 -28.00 23.84 26.10
C LYS A 783 -27.65 22.39 25.77
N GLY A 784 -26.42 21.99 26.08
CA GLY A 784 -25.97 20.59 26.00
C GLY A 784 -25.26 20.21 24.71
N SER A 785 -24.86 21.19 23.89
CA SER A 785 -23.97 20.97 22.74
C SER A 785 -22.50 21.05 23.14
N PHE A 786 -21.64 20.45 22.33
CA PHE A 786 -20.18 20.45 22.56
C PHE A 786 -19.61 21.87 22.62
N SER A 787 -19.97 22.70 21.65
CA SER A 787 -19.49 24.07 21.56
C SER A 787 -20.00 24.95 22.70
N GLU A 788 -21.27 24.80 23.12
CA GLU A 788 -21.81 25.51 24.28
C GLU A 788 -21.09 25.13 25.58
N PHE A 789 -20.83 23.84 25.79
CA PHE A 789 -20.15 23.34 26.98
C PHE A 789 -18.74 23.95 27.16
N TYR A 790 -17.90 23.95 26.11
CA TYR A 790 -16.56 24.55 26.23
C TYR A 790 -16.60 26.07 26.29
N SER A 791 -17.56 26.70 25.62
CA SER A 791 -17.77 28.14 25.75
C SER A 791 -18.12 28.56 27.18
N SER A 792 -18.98 27.79 27.88
CA SER A 792 -19.31 28.03 29.30
C SER A 792 -18.12 27.93 30.25
N LYS A 793 -17.01 27.29 29.81
CA LYS A 793 -15.75 27.14 30.55
C LYS A 793 -14.72 28.23 30.25
N ASN A 794 -15.11 29.30 29.57
CA ASN A 794 -14.25 30.39 29.09
C ASN A 794 -13.16 29.93 28.11
N ILE A 795 -13.48 28.96 27.23
CA ILE A 795 -12.65 28.57 26.09
C ILE A 795 -13.35 29.06 24.82
N SER A 796 -12.61 29.70 23.91
CA SER A 796 -13.17 30.16 22.62
C SER A 796 -13.69 28.97 21.82
N SER A 797 -14.96 29.02 21.43
CA SER A 797 -15.62 27.93 20.70
C SER A 797 -16.53 28.49 19.61
N ILE A 798 -16.28 28.08 18.37
CA ILE A 798 -16.94 28.57 17.16
C ILE A 798 -17.51 27.38 16.42
N VAL A 799 -18.79 27.40 16.08
CA VAL A 799 -19.37 26.44 15.13
C VAL A 799 -19.26 27.03 13.73
N PHE A 800 -18.71 26.26 12.81
CA PHE A 800 -18.58 26.62 11.41
C PHE A 800 -19.35 25.63 10.53
N GLU A 801 -20.45 26.13 9.97
CA GLU A 801 -21.32 25.42 9.05
C GLU A 801 -20.80 25.60 7.63
N GLY A 802 -20.32 24.51 7.03
CA GLY A 802 -19.61 24.54 5.74
C GLY A 802 -20.51 24.55 4.51
N GLY A 803 -21.81 24.35 4.69
CA GLY A 803 -22.76 24.16 3.60
C GLY A 803 -23.54 22.86 3.71
N THR A 804 -24.18 22.47 2.61
CA THR A 804 -25.12 21.35 2.55
C THR A 804 -24.41 19.99 2.69
N ILE A 805 -25.01 19.04 3.41
CA ILE A 805 -24.54 17.64 3.47
C ILE A 805 -24.50 17.04 2.07
N GLY A 806 -23.38 16.39 1.73
CA GLY A 806 -23.19 15.71 0.45
C GLY A 806 -22.68 16.62 -0.68
N ASP A 807 -22.75 17.94 -0.53
CA ASP A 807 -22.26 18.90 -1.51
C ASP A 807 -20.71 18.96 -1.51
N PRO A 808 -20.04 18.71 -2.65
CA PRO A 808 -18.59 18.88 -2.78
C PRO A 808 -18.10 20.29 -2.41
N ALA A 809 -18.91 21.33 -2.63
CA ALA A 809 -18.56 22.71 -2.27
C ALA A 809 -18.37 22.85 -0.76
N SER A 810 -19.09 22.08 0.07
CA SER A 810 -18.93 22.09 1.52
C SER A 810 -17.53 21.71 1.98
N ILE A 811 -16.86 20.77 1.27
CA ILE A 811 -15.48 20.39 1.56
C ILE A 811 -14.54 21.56 1.28
N HIS A 812 -14.73 22.21 0.13
CA HIS A 812 -13.95 23.38 -0.25
C HIS A 812 -14.13 24.52 0.76
N ASN A 813 -15.37 24.80 1.17
CA ASN A 813 -15.70 25.85 2.12
C ASN A 813 -15.04 25.61 3.49
N HIS A 814 -15.11 24.38 4.01
CA HIS A 814 -14.43 24.02 5.25
C HIS A 814 -12.91 24.19 5.13
N GLU A 815 -12.30 23.72 4.04
CA GLU A 815 -10.86 23.84 3.82
C GLU A 815 -10.41 25.31 3.76
N THR A 816 -11.07 26.14 2.95
CA THR A 816 -10.79 27.57 2.83
C THR A 816 -11.01 28.29 4.17
N GLY A 817 -12.07 27.94 4.91
CA GLY A 817 -12.34 28.50 6.22
C GLY A 817 -11.29 28.11 7.27
N ILE A 818 -10.81 26.88 7.27
CA ILE A 818 -9.71 26.43 8.15
C ILE A 818 -8.46 27.29 7.92
N TYR A 819 -8.01 27.47 6.67
CA TYR A 819 -6.84 28.32 6.38
C TYR A 819 -7.02 29.76 6.82
N LYS A 820 -8.22 30.34 6.65
CA LYS A 820 -8.53 31.70 7.12
C LYS A 820 -8.46 31.84 8.62
N ILE A 821 -9.01 30.86 9.35
CA ILE A 821 -8.94 30.82 10.81
C ILE A 821 -7.49 30.70 11.27
N LEU A 822 -6.70 29.79 10.67
CA LEU A 822 -5.28 29.61 10.98
C LEU A 822 -4.48 30.90 10.75
N LYS A 823 -4.72 31.59 9.63
CA LYS A 823 -4.14 32.89 9.31
C LYS A 823 -4.53 33.96 10.33
N LYS A 824 -5.82 34.09 10.64
CA LYS A 824 -6.34 35.10 11.59
C LYS A 824 -5.77 34.89 12.98
N CYS A 825 -5.54 33.63 13.37
CA CYS A 825 -4.92 33.27 14.64
C CYS A 825 -3.39 33.38 14.64
N LYS A 826 -2.77 33.79 13.51
CA LYS A 826 -1.33 33.88 13.31
C LYS A 826 -0.59 32.55 13.45
N ILE A 827 -1.29 31.41 13.26
CA ILE A 827 -0.64 30.09 13.20
C ILE A 827 0.09 29.92 11.85
N LEU A 828 -0.51 30.45 10.78
CA LEU A 828 0.06 30.46 9.44
C LEU A 828 0.23 31.89 8.94
N SER A 829 1.27 32.13 8.13
CA SER A 829 1.42 33.38 7.41
C SER A 829 0.74 33.32 6.03
N LYS A 830 0.56 34.47 5.36
CA LYS A 830 -0.15 34.53 4.06
C LYS A 830 0.57 33.72 2.98
N LYS A 831 1.91 33.65 3.02
CA LYS A 831 2.72 32.91 2.03
C LYS A 831 2.61 31.39 2.17
N ASP A 832 2.20 30.92 3.35
CA ASP A 832 2.11 29.49 3.67
C ASP A 832 0.72 28.90 3.38
N ILE A 833 -0.14 29.68 2.70
CA ILE A 833 -1.52 29.30 2.37
C ILE A 833 -1.61 29.18 0.85
N PRO A 834 -2.21 28.11 0.31
CA PRO A 834 -2.39 27.96 -1.13
C PRO A 834 -3.10 29.18 -1.73
N ILE A 835 -2.64 29.66 -2.89
CA ILE A 835 -3.21 30.84 -3.55
C ILE A 835 -4.71 30.67 -3.78
N SER A 836 -5.13 29.48 -4.24
CA SER A 836 -6.54 29.12 -4.45
C SER A 836 -7.40 29.11 -3.17
N LYS A 837 -6.78 29.21 -1.99
CA LYS A 837 -7.43 29.26 -0.68
C LYS A 837 -7.34 30.64 -0.02
N LEU A 838 -6.75 31.63 -0.71
CA LEU A 838 -6.73 33.03 -0.30
C LEU A 838 -8.02 33.78 -0.68
N GLU A 839 -8.83 33.21 -1.57
CA GLU A 839 -10.10 33.77 -2.07
C GLU A 839 -11.26 33.65 -1.06
N GLN A 840 -12.47 34.11 -1.42
CA GLN A 840 -13.63 34.06 -0.52
C GLN A 840 -14.08 32.62 -0.23
N VAL A 841 -14.69 32.37 0.95
CA VAL A 841 -15.22 31.02 1.26
C VAL A 841 -16.39 30.68 0.31
N SER A 842 -17.07 31.71 -0.23
CA SER A 842 -18.07 31.59 -1.28
C SER A 842 -18.15 32.92 -2.04
N GLU A 843 -18.39 32.87 -3.36
CA GLU A 843 -18.57 34.05 -4.22
C GLU A 843 -19.92 34.77 -3.98
N ASN A 844 -20.90 34.09 -3.37
CA ASN A 844 -22.27 34.57 -3.19
C ASN A 844 -22.46 35.57 -2.03
N TYR A 845 -21.43 35.83 -1.23
CA TYR A 845 -21.52 36.74 -0.09
C TYR A 845 -20.64 37.98 -0.31
N ASN A 846 -21.27 39.15 -0.38
CA ASN A 846 -20.58 40.45 -0.46
C ASN A 846 -19.52 40.59 0.65
N ASN A 847 -18.48 41.39 0.40
CA ASN A 847 -17.29 41.63 1.25
C ASN A 847 -17.56 42.07 2.73
N LYS A 848 -18.82 42.15 3.21
CA LYS A 848 -19.21 42.50 4.58
C LYS A 848 -19.85 41.32 5.29
N SER A 849 -19.30 40.94 6.45
CA SER A 849 -19.88 39.92 7.35
C SER A 849 -21.22 40.40 7.91
N LEU A 850 -22.31 39.71 7.56
CA LEU A 850 -23.65 39.99 8.08
C LEU A 850 -23.82 39.32 9.45
N SER A 851 -24.22 40.09 10.46
CA SER A 851 -24.40 39.59 11.83
C SER A 851 -25.88 39.51 12.20
N TYR A 852 -26.27 38.41 12.80
CA TYR A 852 -27.64 38.12 13.20
C TYR A 852 -27.72 37.60 14.64
N LYS A 853 -28.86 37.83 15.28
CA LYS A 853 -29.19 37.29 16.60
C LYS A 853 -30.42 36.42 16.55
N VAL A 854 -30.39 35.26 17.23
CA VAL A 854 -31.57 34.40 17.39
C VAL A 854 -32.59 35.05 18.32
N LYS A 855 -33.81 35.29 17.80
CA LYS A 855 -34.91 35.92 18.54
C LYS A 855 -35.99 34.91 18.92
N TYR A 856 -36.31 33.98 18.03
CA TYR A 856 -37.34 32.96 18.26
C TYR A 856 -36.83 31.57 17.91
N ILE A 857 -37.33 30.56 18.62
CA ILE A 857 -37.09 29.13 18.38
C ILE A 857 -38.44 28.45 18.38
N HIS A 858 -38.80 27.80 17.28
CA HIS A 858 -39.96 26.92 17.22
C HIS A 858 -39.54 25.54 17.70
N GLN A 859 -40.09 25.07 18.83
CA GLN A 859 -39.81 23.73 19.34
C GLN A 859 -40.81 22.74 18.80
N ILE A 860 -40.34 21.53 18.53
CA ILE A 860 -41.14 20.42 18.02
C ILE A 860 -40.87 19.16 18.84
N THR A 861 -41.85 18.27 18.89
CA THR A 861 -41.76 16.93 19.45
C THR A 861 -41.90 15.89 18.33
N LYS A 862 -41.44 14.66 18.58
CA LYS A 862 -41.60 13.55 17.62
C LYS A 862 -43.07 13.26 17.25
N LYS A 863 -44.02 13.70 18.08
CA LYS A 863 -45.45 13.53 17.82
C LYS A 863 -46.01 14.58 16.87
N ASP A 864 -45.30 15.66 16.61
CA ASP A 864 -45.85 16.81 15.88
C ASP A 864 -45.80 16.61 14.35
N LYS A 865 -45.02 15.63 13.86
CA LYS A 865 -44.75 15.38 12.43
C LYS A 865 -44.48 16.65 11.61
N PHE A 866 -43.76 17.59 12.22
CA PHE A 866 -43.49 18.89 11.64
C PHE A 866 -42.68 18.77 10.34
N PHE A 867 -43.14 19.42 9.28
CA PHE A 867 -42.38 19.60 8.04
C PHE A 867 -42.48 21.04 7.52
N MET A 868 -41.37 21.52 6.94
CA MET A 868 -41.29 22.86 6.38
C MET A 868 -42.08 22.98 5.07
N LYS A 869 -42.56 24.19 4.79
CA LYS A 869 -43.05 24.54 3.45
C LYS A 869 -41.92 24.27 2.43
N PRO A 870 -42.20 23.63 1.29
CA PRO A 870 -41.21 23.42 0.24
C PRO A 870 -40.54 24.74 -0.20
N ASN A 871 -39.27 24.66 -0.59
CA ASN A 871 -38.45 25.77 -1.10
C ASN A 871 -38.08 26.88 -0.10
N VAL A 872 -38.31 26.68 1.21
CA VAL A 872 -37.78 27.59 2.22
C VAL A 872 -36.25 27.42 2.33
N ILE A 873 -35.51 28.52 2.27
CA ILE A 873 -34.03 28.54 2.33
C ILE A 873 -33.53 29.32 3.54
N ASN A 874 -32.33 29.01 4.03
CA ASN A 874 -31.73 29.78 5.13
C ASN A 874 -31.55 31.25 4.75
N PHE A 875 -31.74 32.12 5.74
CA PHE A 875 -31.69 33.59 5.64
C PHE A 875 -32.79 34.23 4.77
N GLN A 876 -33.80 33.47 4.34
CA GLN A 876 -34.99 34.02 3.68
C GLN A 876 -35.74 34.97 4.63
N LYS A 877 -36.09 36.16 4.13
CA LYS A 877 -36.89 37.14 4.88
C LYS A 877 -38.31 36.61 5.03
N ILE A 878 -38.86 36.73 6.24
CA ILE A 878 -40.22 36.32 6.58
C ILE A 878 -40.93 37.42 7.38
N LYS A 879 -42.24 37.55 7.20
CA LYS A 879 -43.12 38.44 7.98
C LYS A 879 -43.85 37.67 9.08
N LYS A 880 -44.24 38.36 10.15
CA LYS A 880 -45.12 37.82 11.19
C LYS A 880 -46.42 37.35 10.53
N GLY A 881 -46.88 36.14 10.85
CA GLY A 881 -48.07 35.53 10.25
C GLY A 881 -47.83 34.87 8.89
N GLU A 882 -46.60 34.86 8.37
CA GLU A 882 -46.27 34.13 7.14
C GLU A 882 -46.22 32.61 7.40
N LEU A 883 -46.77 31.81 6.49
CA LEU A 883 -46.80 30.34 6.60
C LEU A 883 -45.40 29.75 6.40
N ILE A 884 -44.90 29.05 7.42
CA ILE A 884 -43.53 28.49 7.46
C ILE A 884 -43.52 26.99 7.22
N GLY A 885 -44.51 26.26 7.72
CA GLY A 885 -44.58 24.82 7.63
C GLY A 885 -45.92 24.28 8.12
N TYR A 886 -45.96 22.99 8.35
CA TYR A 886 -47.13 22.26 8.80
C TYR A 886 -46.74 21.28 9.91
N ASP A 887 -47.65 21.05 10.84
CA ASP A 887 -47.58 19.99 11.85
C ASP A 887 -48.94 19.26 11.92
N ASP A 888 -49.06 18.27 12.80
CA ASP A 888 -50.31 17.51 13.01
C ASP A 888 -51.49 18.40 13.49
N ASN A 889 -51.22 19.63 13.98
CA ASN A 889 -52.26 20.61 14.36
C ASN A 889 -52.58 21.62 13.24
N GLY A 890 -51.96 21.48 12.06
CA GLY A 890 -52.25 22.27 10.86
C GLY A 890 -51.11 23.20 10.45
N LYS A 891 -51.45 24.46 10.13
CA LYS A 891 -50.53 25.45 9.55
C LYS A 891 -49.67 26.12 10.63
N VAL A 892 -48.34 26.08 10.47
CA VAL A 892 -47.38 26.75 11.36
C VAL A 892 -46.92 28.08 10.77
N PHE A 893 -47.16 29.18 11.49
CA PHE A 893 -46.86 30.53 11.04
C PHE A 893 -45.67 31.16 11.79
N SER A 894 -45.03 32.13 11.15
CA SER A 894 -43.95 32.90 11.74
C SER A 894 -44.44 33.79 12.89
N ALA A 895 -43.87 33.60 14.09
CA ALA A 895 -44.25 34.37 15.27
C ALA A 895 -43.82 35.86 15.23
N ILE A 896 -42.77 36.18 14.48
CA ILE A 896 -42.18 37.53 14.40
C ILE A 896 -41.59 37.82 13.02
N ASN A 897 -41.39 39.10 12.68
CA ASN A 897 -40.64 39.49 11.49
C ASN A 897 -39.16 39.09 11.64
N GLY A 898 -38.52 38.63 10.56
CA GLY A 898 -37.08 38.36 10.59
C GLY A 898 -36.62 37.58 9.37
N LYS A 899 -35.61 36.73 9.59
CA LYS A 899 -35.15 35.74 8.62
C LYS A 899 -35.22 34.35 9.24
N ILE A 900 -35.46 33.34 8.41
CA ILE A 900 -35.50 31.96 8.88
C ILE A 900 -34.12 31.32 8.88
N LEU A 901 -33.87 30.45 9.84
CA LEU A 901 -32.69 29.59 9.91
C LEU A 901 -33.17 28.19 10.33
N MET A 902 -32.77 27.16 9.60
CA MET A 902 -33.21 25.79 9.82
C MET A 902 -32.08 24.93 10.43
N PRO A 903 -32.36 24.15 11.48
CA PRO A 903 -31.43 23.13 11.96
C PRO A 903 -31.36 21.92 11.01
N LEU A 904 -30.30 21.14 11.15
CA LEU A 904 -30.11 19.88 10.46
C LEU A 904 -31.06 18.77 11.02
N TYR A 905 -31.82 18.10 10.15
CA TYR A 905 -32.75 16.99 10.44
C TYR A 905 -33.85 17.29 11.48
N GLN A 906 -34.87 18.06 11.08
CA GLN A 906 -36.02 18.42 11.94
C GLN A 906 -36.76 17.19 12.49
N GLU A 907 -36.94 16.13 11.71
CA GLU A 907 -37.61 14.88 12.14
C GLU A 907 -36.95 14.16 13.31
N GLN A 908 -35.64 14.38 13.50
CA GLN A 908 -34.83 13.74 14.56
C GLN A 908 -34.46 14.74 15.68
N GLY A 909 -34.81 16.02 15.52
CA GLY A 909 -34.47 17.12 16.43
C GLY A 909 -35.59 17.48 17.40
N LYS A 910 -35.36 18.55 18.17
CA LYS A 910 -36.39 19.19 19.04
C LYS A 910 -36.72 20.60 18.58
N GLU A 911 -36.09 21.05 17.50
CA GLU A 911 -36.19 22.40 16.98
C GLU A 911 -36.67 22.33 15.53
N GLY A 912 -37.80 22.98 15.25
CA GLY A 912 -38.33 23.13 13.88
C GLY A 912 -37.53 24.17 13.13
N PHE A 913 -37.62 25.45 13.51
CA PHE A 913 -36.86 26.53 12.89
C PHE A 913 -36.52 27.65 13.88
N TYR A 914 -35.59 28.50 13.50
CA TYR A 914 -35.22 29.71 14.21
C TYR A 914 -35.61 30.94 13.41
N ILE A 915 -35.99 32.03 14.11
CA ILE A 915 -36.11 33.36 13.49
C ILE A 915 -34.97 34.23 14.01
N ILE A 916 -34.18 34.77 13.08
CA ILE A 916 -33.02 35.61 13.32
C ILE A 916 -33.27 37.04 12.81
N GLN A 917 -32.67 38.03 13.46
CA GLN A 917 -32.74 39.44 13.07
C GLN A 917 -31.34 40.05 13.02
N ASN A 918 -31.15 41.11 12.21
CA ASN A 918 -29.87 41.82 12.11
C ASN A 918 -29.40 42.29 13.49
N GLU A 919 -28.12 42.11 13.79
CA GLU A 919 -27.49 42.61 15.02
C GLU A 919 -26.26 43.44 14.66
N LYS A 920 -26.14 44.65 15.23
CA LYS A 920 -24.87 45.36 15.25
C LYS A 920 -24.07 44.83 16.44
N ILE A 921 -23.11 43.96 16.18
CA ILE A 921 -22.17 43.49 17.20
C ILE A 921 -21.20 44.66 17.47
N LYS A 922 -21.47 45.45 18.52
CA LYS A 922 -20.58 46.51 19.02
C LYS A 922 -19.39 45.94 19.77
#